data_AF-A0A800KM28-F1
#
_entry.id   AF-A0A800KM28-F1
#
_cell.length_a   1.000
_cell.length_b   1.000
_cell.length_c   1.000
_cell.angle_alpha   90.00
_cell.angle_beta   90.00
_cell.angle_gamma   90.00
#
_symmetry.space_group_name_H-M   'P 1'
#
loop_
_entity.id
_entity.type
_entity.pdbx_description
1 polymer ?
#
loop_
_entity_poly.entity_id
_entity_poly.type
_entity_poly.pdbx_seq_one_letter_code
_entity_poly.pdbx_strand_id
1 'polypeptide(L)'
;MGHSAIKVSRVALAIAAAGLTSTLQAQTWGPWQVIGAFDHPEGAKNLERAHNPERALGAMKSGRSGPRFYAVNLGTHGSSLDWMPLPGGSGQLDVGEIDFLRILTPPKKAPKWAETAAAYLYRTVDSRVDRVVSVHVGSDDGMRLWLNGEPLRNDPYDRELNPREGTIEFVLKKGTNHLLVKVVNSGGSWKFRLSPLRDQPTQAINSAVKRGVEYLLGNQLIDGSWGEWPHLRPGSVAMRTYTLLRSGVHPGHPVIQRARAFILHHDNDATYVVSAKILALAAMGQDGDRRRIKRLVDSLLDNRAENGLFEYSIGGYNSQLEEDLSNSLLAALALRAADQVGVKVDKRGWEDLVRGALLCQDPSDGVPRTGLDVEPRGFCYRPSTSVTSSMTTAGVSILEIYLQHAGRRGASRFTGPAQAGVRAGKEWLRRHFSWDSNVGQSNGAHHYFSVYGMERVGSLLGTTVVADQDWYGEGARKLIAWQQPDGSWPSDVPLGTELALLFLGRATAYSPQGKVVSDTRGWASDSDTDAFNLRASGDTPLTIWVDGISPSKLADLEWEGEKGSGLHVAKVQYYAQRDTPGSKIHLITSLDHDAERASGLTRFAVQHRFPANGTWIIHSRMLCQRQPAEEGFVPEEVELLSASLEVTLKDVVTAEQLLYSVQAQENLIRGSGVTAEARTQIEGEEAANAVDGLYTTRWHCAVTDGKPWLRLSFPRALRGRRILLSHGWPRPRYSQFQRPLSVEVHINGSLDRTIEMDPDAMSKTEIDLGRSRSIRQLELHITKAHYGRVGASPLGFSEVEILR
;
A
#
# COMPACT_ATOMS: atom_id res chain seq x y z
N MET A 1 39.66 -54.04 17.94
CA MET A 1 40.53 -54.41 16.79
C MET A 1 40.03 -53.58 15.62
N GLY A 2 40.61 -52.42 15.29
CA GLY A 2 41.89 -52.22 14.58
C GLY A 2 41.54 -51.48 13.28
N HIS A 3 41.59 -50.15 13.25
CA HIS A 3 42.71 -49.32 12.75
C HIS A 3 43.07 -49.53 11.27
N SER A 4 42.72 -48.55 10.43
CA SER A 4 43.60 -47.88 9.43
C SER A 4 42.78 -46.75 8.77
N ALA A 5 42.84 -45.48 9.16
CA ALA A 5 43.93 -44.49 9.07
C ALA A 5 44.38 -44.20 7.62
N ILE A 6 43.73 -43.23 6.97
CA ILE A 6 44.37 -42.38 5.95
C ILE A 6 44.35 -40.94 6.46
N LYS A 7 45.50 -40.49 6.94
CA LYS A 7 45.84 -39.08 7.12
C LYS A 7 45.92 -38.43 5.73
N VAL A 8 44.96 -37.56 5.39
CA VAL A 8 45.19 -36.52 4.37
C VAL A 8 45.11 -35.16 5.06
N SER A 9 46.31 -34.64 5.30
CA SER A 9 46.73 -33.26 5.54
C SER A 9 45.66 -32.17 5.77
N ARG A 10 45.62 -31.64 6.99
CA ARG A 10 45.00 -30.34 7.36
C ARG A 10 45.61 -29.11 6.64
N VAL A 11 46.58 -29.29 5.74
CA VAL A 11 47.18 -28.20 4.94
C VAL A 11 46.43 -27.98 3.62
N ALA A 12 45.69 -28.96 3.10
CA ALA A 12 44.97 -28.80 1.83
C ALA A 12 43.64 -28.00 1.97
N LEU A 13 42.99 -28.04 3.15
CA LEU A 13 41.75 -27.29 3.39
C LEU A 13 41.99 -25.80 3.73
N ALA A 14 43.21 -25.44 4.15
CA ALA A 14 43.59 -24.04 4.39
C ALA A 14 43.91 -23.30 3.07
N ILE A 15 44.33 -24.02 2.02
CA ILE A 15 44.66 -23.43 0.72
C ILE A 15 43.40 -23.26 -0.15
N ALA A 16 42.39 -24.13 0.01
CA ALA A 16 41.10 -23.95 -0.67
C ALA A 16 40.20 -22.87 -0.04
N ALA A 17 40.36 -22.57 1.27
CA ALA A 17 39.64 -21.49 1.94
C ALA A 17 40.30 -20.10 1.80
N ALA A 18 41.59 -20.05 1.47
CA ALA A 18 42.29 -18.80 1.12
C ALA A 18 42.17 -18.43 -0.37
N GLY A 19 41.79 -19.39 -1.23
CA GLY A 19 41.63 -19.21 -2.68
C GLY A 19 40.27 -18.66 -3.14
N LEU A 20 39.30 -18.52 -2.24
CA LEU A 20 37.93 -18.06 -2.55
C LEU A 20 37.54 -16.71 -1.91
N THR A 21 38.49 -15.99 -1.31
CA THR A 21 38.31 -14.63 -0.77
C THR A 21 39.00 -13.54 -1.59
N SER A 22 39.37 -13.82 -2.84
CA SER A 22 39.72 -12.79 -3.82
C SER A 22 38.85 -12.88 -5.07
N THR A 23 37.54 -12.66 -4.90
CA THR A 23 36.88 -11.82 -5.91
C THR A 23 37.64 -10.51 -5.90
N LEU A 24 38.54 -10.33 -6.87
CA LEU A 24 39.33 -9.14 -7.11
C LEU A 24 38.43 -7.91 -6.98
N GLN A 25 38.41 -7.24 -5.81
CA GLN A 25 37.66 -6.00 -5.64
C GLN A 25 38.07 -5.06 -6.78
N ALA A 26 37.11 -4.66 -7.61
CA ALA A 26 37.42 -3.94 -8.84
C ALA A 26 37.81 -2.46 -8.58
N GLN A 27 37.71 -2.01 -7.32
CA GLN A 27 38.32 -0.80 -6.78
C GLN A 27 38.65 -1.00 -5.29
N THR A 28 39.68 -0.32 -4.80
CA THR A 28 40.10 -0.31 -3.39
C THR A 28 40.12 1.11 -2.85
N TRP A 29 39.62 1.31 -1.63
CA TRP A 29 39.52 2.63 -1.01
C TRP A 29 40.69 2.86 -0.05
N GLY A 30 41.43 3.94 -0.26
CA GLY A 30 42.51 4.37 0.64
C GLY A 30 41.96 4.89 1.97
N PRO A 31 42.80 4.99 3.02
CA PRO A 31 42.39 5.51 4.31
C PRO A 31 41.92 6.97 4.21
N TRP A 32 40.86 7.32 4.94
CA TRP A 32 40.51 8.73 5.16
C TRP A 32 41.62 9.47 5.90
N GLN A 33 41.94 10.66 5.41
CA GLN A 33 42.72 11.69 6.07
C GLN A 33 41.79 12.86 6.39
N VAL A 34 41.94 13.46 7.55
CA VAL A 34 41.16 14.62 7.98
C VAL A 34 42.08 15.77 8.40
N ILE A 35 41.67 17.00 8.13
CA ILE A 35 42.35 18.21 8.61
C ILE A 35 41.32 19.30 8.93
N GLY A 36 41.52 20.01 10.03
CA GLY A 36 40.63 21.06 10.53
C GLY A 36 40.87 21.32 12.02
N ALA A 37 40.22 22.30 12.64
CA ALA A 37 39.27 23.25 12.05
C ALA A 37 39.96 24.49 11.46
N PHE A 38 39.51 24.91 10.28
CA PHE A 38 39.88 26.19 9.67
C PHE A 38 38.84 27.26 10.02
N ASP A 39 39.30 28.49 10.26
CA ASP A 39 38.43 29.63 10.53
C ASP A 39 37.54 29.96 9.32
N HIS A 40 36.22 29.91 9.51
CA HIS A 40 35.24 30.04 8.43
C HIS A 40 33.98 30.81 8.90
N PRO A 41 34.12 32.08 9.30
CA PRO A 41 33.08 32.89 9.94
C PRO A 41 31.78 33.05 9.13
N GLU A 42 31.82 32.81 7.83
CA GLU A 42 30.66 32.90 6.93
C GLU A 42 29.70 31.69 7.05
N GLY A 43 30.12 30.61 7.71
CA GLY A 43 29.33 29.38 7.85
C GLY A 43 29.00 28.70 6.51
N ALA A 44 28.09 27.73 6.54
CA ALA A 44 27.74 26.89 5.38
C ALA A 44 27.20 27.65 4.17
N LYS A 45 26.69 28.87 4.37
CA LYS A 45 26.14 29.73 3.31
C LYS A 45 27.19 30.19 2.30
N ASN A 46 28.49 30.09 2.63
CA ASN A 46 29.58 30.47 1.73
C ASN A 46 30.64 29.37 1.63
N LEU A 47 30.50 28.48 0.67
CA LEU A 47 31.50 27.42 0.43
C LEU A 47 32.70 27.87 -0.43
N GLU A 48 32.70 29.09 -0.96
CA GLU A 48 33.72 29.59 -1.89
C GLU A 48 35.02 30.05 -1.21
N ARG A 49 34.99 30.35 0.10
CA ARG A 49 36.21 30.71 0.84
C ARG A 49 37.17 29.52 0.89
N ALA A 50 38.18 29.53 0.04
CA ALA A 50 39.14 28.45 -0.11
C ALA A 50 40.16 28.40 1.03
N HIS A 51 40.45 27.18 1.51
CA HIS A 51 41.55 26.91 2.45
C HIS A 51 42.69 26.16 1.75
N ASN A 52 43.85 26.04 2.42
CA ASN A 52 45.05 25.42 1.84
C ASN A 52 44.83 24.06 1.14
N PRO A 53 43.98 23.12 1.64
CA PRO A 53 43.70 21.87 0.94
C PRO A 53 43.20 22.06 -0.51
N GLU A 54 42.45 23.13 -0.79
CA GLU A 54 41.90 23.40 -2.12
C GLU A 54 42.99 23.83 -3.13
N ARG A 55 44.13 24.37 -2.68
CA ARG A 55 45.25 24.73 -3.57
C ARG A 55 45.84 23.52 -4.30
N ALA A 56 45.65 22.31 -3.76
CA ALA A 56 46.14 21.08 -4.36
C ALA A 56 45.18 20.48 -5.42
N LEU A 57 43.97 21.03 -5.62
CA LEU A 57 42.96 20.48 -6.54
C LEU A 57 43.51 20.26 -7.96
N GLY A 58 44.28 21.21 -8.50
CA GLY A 58 44.88 21.09 -9.83
C GLY A 58 45.89 19.94 -9.97
N ALA A 59 46.50 19.50 -8.86
CA ALA A 59 47.43 18.37 -8.82
C ALA A 59 46.72 17.02 -8.64
N MET A 60 45.50 17.01 -8.09
CA MET A 60 44.69 15.81 -7.80
C MET A 60 44.08 15.16 -9.05
N LYS A 61 44.75 15.17 -10.21
CA LYS A 61 44.28 14.48 -11.41
C LYS A 61 44.47 12.97 -11.27
N SER A 62 43.63 12.17 -11.93
CA SER A 62 43.77 10.71 -11.88
C SER A 62 45.18 10.25 -12.29
N GLY A 63 45.73 9.30 -11.54
CA GLY A 63 47.08 8.76 -11.73
C GLY A 63 48.22 9.66 -11.28
N ARG A 64 47.95 10.84 -10.70
CA ARG A 64 48.97 11.76 -10.16
C ARG A 64 49.13 11.62 -8.64
N SER A 65 50.11 12.34 -8.10
CA SER A 65 50.31 12.46 -6.65
C SER A 65 49.25 13.37 -6.02
N GLY A 66 48.71 12.97 -4.87
CA GLY A 66 47.71 13.72 -4.09
C GLY A 66 48.25 14.99 -3.38
N PRO A 67 47.53 15.50 -2.35
CA PRO A 67 47.97 16.67 -1.59
C PRO A 67 49.26 16.39 -0.81
N ARG A 68 50.07 17.44 -0.59
CA ARG A 68 51.25 17.37 0.27
C ARG A 68 50.82 17.43 1.73
N PHE A 69 50.94 16.31 2.44
CA PHE A 69 50.54 16.20 3.85
C PHE A 69 51.38 17.05 4.83
N TYR A 70 52.58 17.50 4.43
CA TYR A 70 53.51 18.28 5.26
C TYR A 70 53.50 19.79 4.95
N ALA A 71 52.45 20.31 4.29
CA ALA A 71 52.32 21.74 4.08
C ALA A 71 51.93 22.44 5.39
N VAL A 72 52.45 23.64 5.64
CA VAL A 72 52.05 24.45 6.81
C VAL A 72 50.60 24.90 6.62
N ASN A 73 49.71 24.49 7.54
CA ASN A 73 48.31 24.93 7.56
C ASN A 73 48.02 25.70 8.84
N LEU A 74 47.29 26.81 8.72
CA LEU A 74 46.84 27.61 9.84
C LEU A 74 45.34 27.39 10.05
N GLY A 75 44.98 26.93 11.24
CA GLY A 75 43.62 26.70 11.69
C GLY A 75 43.05 27.90 12.45
N THR A 76 41.91 27.66 13.10
CA THR A 76 41.22 28.68 13.90
C THR A 76 42.15 29.28 14.97
N HIS A 77 42.20 30.62 15.03
CA HIS A 77 43.08 31.40 15.92
C HIS A 77 44.60 31.14 15.74
N GLY A 78 45.03 30.75 14.54
CA GLY A 78 46.45 30.61 14.20
C GLY A 78 47.10 29.32 14.71
N SER A 79 46.30 28.29 15.02
CA SER A 79 46.81 26.96 15.35
C SER A 79 47.51 26.32 14.14
N SER A 80 48.57 25.55 14.37
CA SER A 80 49.15 24.71 13.31
C SER A 80 48.28 23.49 13.11
N LEU A 81 47.93 23.18 11.86
CA LEU A 81 47.15 22.00 11.48
C LEU A 81 47.97 21.06 10.60
N ASP A 82 47.89 19.78 10.90
CA ASP A 82 48.42 18.71 10.06
C ASP A 82 47.29 17.74 9.70
N TRP A 83 47.46 17.06 8.58
CA TRP A 83 46.57 15.96 8.21
C TRP A 83 46.76 14.78 9.16
N MET A 84 45.66 14.20 9.60
CA MET A 84 45.66 13.02 10.46
C MET A 84 44.81 11.89 9.86
N PRO A 85 45.23 10.62 9.97
CA PRO A 85 44.41 9.49 9.54
C PRO A 85 43.18 9.32 10.44
N LEU A 86 42.05 8.96 9.85
CA LEU A 86 40.86 8.59 10.61
C LEU A 86 41.10 7.23 11.34
N PRO A 87 40.81 7.12 12.65
CA PRO A 87 40.96 5.86 13.41
C PRO A 87 40.02 4.73 12.90
N GLY A 88 40.44 3.47 13.05
CA GLY A 88 39.53 2.30 13.04
C GLY A 88 38.95 1.84 11.69
N GLY A 89 39.78 1.31 10.77
CA GLY A 89 39.26 0.61 9.57
C GLY A 89 38.95 1.52 8.36
N SER A 90 39.64 2.66 8.28
CA SER A 90 39.41 3.75 7.32
C SER A 90 39.56 3.42 5.82
N GLY A 91 39.87 2.18 5.45
CA GLY A 91 39.96 1.69 4.06
C GLY A 91 38.63 1.14 3.49
N GLN A 92 37.54 1.17 4.24
CA GLN A 92 36.20 0.82 3.73
C GLN A 92 35.52 2.03 3.08
N LEU A 93 34.57 1.79 2.17
CA LEU A 93 33.77 2.87 1.58
C LEU A 93 32.92 3.57 2.65
N ASP A 94 32.11 2.80 3.39
CA ASP A 94 31.31 3.29 4.52
C ASP A 94 32.06 2.99 5.81
N VAL A 95 32.44 4.05 6.52
CA VAL A 95 33.08 3.97 7.85
C VAL A 95 32.13 4.45 8.94
N GLY A 96 30.83 4.56 8.63
CA GLY A 96 29.83 5.19 9.48
C GLY A 96 29.88 6.71 9.41
N GLU A 97 29.24 7.35 10.40
CA GLU A 97 29.27 8.80 10.54
C GLU A 97 30.63 9.27 11.05
N ILE A 98 31.19 10.26 10.36
CA ILE A 98 32.40 10.97 10.78
C ILE A 98 31.95 12.23 11.53
N ASP A 99 32.10 12.21 12.85
CA ASP A 99 31.78 13.34 13.73
C ASP A 99 33.03 14.19 13.99
N PHE A 100 33.08 15.38 13.38
CA PHE A 100 34.23 16.27 13.45
C PHE A 100 34.50 16.79 14.87
N LEU A 101 33.46 16.93 15.70
CA LEU A 101 33.60 17.37 17.10
C LEU A 101 34.28 16.32 17.97
N ARG A 102 34.20 15.04 17.58
CA ARG A 102 34.84 13.92 18.30
C ARG A 102 36.26 13.63 17.83
N ILE A 103 36.56 13.89 16.55
CA ILE A 103 37.85 13.51 15.95
C ILE A 103 38.86 14.66 15.89
N LEU A 104 38.41 15.92 15.81
CA LEU A 104 39.31 17.07 15.73
C LEU A 104 39.69 17.57 17.13
N THR A 105 40.95 17.99 17.29
CA THR A 105 41.45 18.50 18.56
C THR A 105 41.09 19.99 18.73
N PRO A 106 40.36 20.39 19.79
CA PRO A 106 40.02 21.79 20.03
C PRO A 106 41.26 22.63 20.35
N PRO A 107 41.38 23.87 19.83
CA PRO A 107 42.47 24.78 20.20
C PRO A 107 42.37 25.21 21.67
N LYS A 108 43.51 25.28 22.38
CA LYS A 108 43.59 25.57 23.83
C LYS A 108 42.95 26.90 24.30
N LYS A 109 42.67 27.85 23.39
CA LYS A 109 42.13 29.19 23.72
C LYS A 109 40.91 29.59 22.87
N ALA A 110 40.12 28.63 22.39
CA ALA A 110 39.01 28.86 21.47
C ALA A 110 37.75 28.08 21.87
N PRO A 111 36.92 28.58 22.80
CA PRO A 111 35.72 27.85 23.27
C PRO A 111 34.66 27.65 22.19
N LYS A 112 34.68 28.46 21.12
CA LYS A 112 33.74 28.43 19.99
C LYS A 112 34.39 27.95 18.68
N TRP A 113 35.48 27.19 18.77
CA TRP A 113 36.34 26.80 17.65
C TRP A 113 35.62 26.09 16.49
N ALA A 114 34.47 25.48 16.75
CA ALA A 114 33.68 24.73 15.78
C ALA A 114 32.42 25.46 15.31
N GLU A 115 32.00 26.59 15.90
CA GLU A 115 30.70 27.22 15.59
C GLU A 115 30.61 27.64 14.11
N THR A 116 31.67 28.21 13.56
CA THR A 116 31.77 28.64 12.15
C THR A 116 33.14 28.24 11.62
N ALA A 117 33.25 26.98 11.21
CA ALA A 117 34.52 26.35 10.91
C ALA A 117 34.43 25.41 9.71
N ALA A 118 35.56 25.17 9.03
CA ALA A 118 35.66 24.21 7.95
C ALA A 118 36.62 23.05 8.30
N ALA A 119 36.30 21.86 7.82
CA ALA A 119 37.14 20.67 7.89
C ALA A 119 37.20 20.02 6.50
N TYR A 120 38.32 19.36 6.22
CA TYR A 120 38.51 18.64 4.97
C TYR A 120 38.75 17.17 5.24
N LEU A 121 38.17 16.34 4.38
CA LEU A 121 38.41 14.91 4.30
C LEU A 121 39.05 14.60 2.94
N TYR A 122 40.08 13.77 2.93
CA TYR A 122 40.76 13.32 1.72
C TYR A 122 40.97 11.80 1.74
N ARG A 123 40.79 11.15 0.60
CA ARG A 123 41.23 9.77 0.39
C ARG A 123 41.51 9.47 -1.07
N THR A 124 42.22 8.38 -1.34
CA THR A 124 42.38 7.82 -2.67
C THR A 124 41.36 6.71 -2.95
N VAL A 125 41.05 6.50 -4.23
CA VAL A 125 40.29 5.35 -4.73
C VAL A 125 41.04 4.76 -5.91
N ASP A 126 41.64 3.59 -5.73
CA ASP A 126 42.36 2.90 -6.79
C ASP A 126 41.40 2.01 -7.56
N SER A 127 41.22 2.28 -8.86
CA SER A 127 40.35 1.48 -9.73
C SER A 127 41.14 0.72 -10.78
N ARG A 128 40.78 -0.53 -11.04
CA ARG A 128 41.49 -1.36 -12.04
C ARG A 128 41.06 -1.10 -13.48
N VAL A 129 39.88 -0.49 -13.66
CA VAL A 129 39.25 -0.17 -14.94
C VAL A 129 38.52 1.17 -14.82
N ASP A 130 38.25 1.83 -15.95
CA ASP A 130 37.28 2.94 -15.97
C ASP A 130 35.90 2.40 -15.57
N ARG A 131 35.23 3.07 -14.62
CA ARG A 131 33.93 2.63 -14.12
C ARG A 131 33.15 3.74 -13.41
N VAL A 132 31.85 3.52 -13.27
CA VAL A 132 30.99 4.33 -12.42
C VAL A 132 30.74 3.63 -11.09
N VAL A 133 30.77 4.39 -9.99
CA VAL A 133 30.40 3.93 -8.64
C VAL A 133 29.38 4.90 -8.06
N SER A 134 28.15 4.43 -7.83
CA SER A 134 27.09 5.24 -7.22
C SER A 134 27.15 5.16 -5.69
N VAL A 135 27.05 6.31 -5.04
CA VAL A 135 27.18 6.46 -3.58
C VAL A 135 26.13 7.41 -3.03
N HIS A 136 25.83 7.26 -1.74
CA HIS A 136 25.19 8.30 -0.95
C HIS A 136 26.25 9.13 -0.24
N VAL A 137 26.09 10.45 -0.24
CA VAL A 137 26.96 11.37 0.49
C VAL A 137 26.17 12.50 1.14
N GLY A 138 26.49 12.80 2.40
CA GLY A 138 25.80 13.86 3.15
C GLY A 138 26.69 14.50 4.22
N SER A 139 26.24 15.66 4.68
CA SER A 139 26.85 16.48 5.75
C SER A 139 25.77 17.10 6.63
N ASP A 140 26.16 17.46 7.86
CA ASP A 140 25.33 18.17 8.85
C ASP A 140 25.30 19.70 8.69
N ASP A 141 25.85 20.22 7.60
CA ASP A 141 25.75 21.61 7.18
C ASP A 141 26.31 21.67 5.75
N GLY A 142 27.03 22.72 5.38
CA GLY A 142 27.50 22.94 4.02
C GLY A 142 28.59 21.97 3.61
N MET A 143 28.53 21.48 2.37
CA MET A 143 29.53 20.55 1.83
C MET A 143 29.89 20.87 0.39
N ARG A 144 31.18 20.74 0.08
CA ARG A 144 31.70 20.73 -1.29
C ARG A 144 32.55 19.49 -1.52
N LEU A 145 32.35 18.83 -2.66
CA LEU A 145 33.01 17.56 -2.98
C LEU A 145 33.66 17.64 -4.36
N TRP A 146 34.89 17.14 -4.45
CA TRP A 146 35.66 17.07 -5.70
C TRP A 146 36.13 15.65 -5.96
N LEU A 147 36.07 15.25 -7.23
CA LEU A 147 36.66 14.02 -7.73
C LEU A 147 37.70 14.38 -8.79
N ASN A 148 38.93 13.91 -8.60
CA ASN A 148 40.05 14.17 -9.49
C ASN A 148 40.32 15.67 -9.78
N GLY A 149 40.09 16.51 -8.78
CA GLY A 149 40.25 17.97 -8.87
C GLY A 149 39.04 18.71 -9.47
N GLU A 150 38.06 17.99 -10.01
CA GLU A 150 36.85 18.59 -10.59
C GLU A 150 35.72 18.65 -9.55
N PRO A 151 34.97 19.76 -9.46
CA PRO A 151 33.85 19.88 -8.52
C PRO A 151 32.71 18.95 -8.94
N LEU A 152 32.17 18.19 -7.98
CA LEU A 152 31.13 17.20 -8.22
C LEU A 152 29.83 17.50 -7.45
N ARG A 153 29.91 18.19 -6.31
CA ARG A 153 28.74 18.66 -5.55
C ARG A 153 29.06 19.90 -4.72
N ASN A 154 28.07 20.76 -4.54
CA ASN A 154 28.17 22.00 -3.78
C ASN A 154 26.81 22.30 -3.10
N ASP A 155 26.76 22.16 -1.77
CA ASP A 155 25.55 22.26 -0.96
C ASP A 155 25.68 23.43 0.05
N PRO A 156 25.44 24.70 -0.33
CA PRO A 156 25.72 25.87 0.51
C PRO A 156 24.57 26.24 1.47
N TYR A 157 24.14 25.30 2.31
CA TYR A 157 23.00 25.49 3.22
C TYR A 157 23.17 24.70 4.53
N ASP A 158 22.54 25.21 5.59
CA ASP A 158 22.54 24.61 6.94
C ASP A 158 21.49 23.48 6.99
N ARG A 159 21.83 22.27 7.50
CA ARG A 159 20.91 21.11 7.54
C ARG A 159 21.41 19.99 8.44
N GLU A 160 20.54 19.19 9.06
CA GLU A 160 21.02 17.97 9.74
C GLU A 160 21.58 16.93 8.73
N LEU A 161 22.58 16.14 9.15
CA LEU A 161 23.13 15.06 8.33
C LEU A 161 22.03 14.07 7.98
N ASN A 162 21.69 14.00 6.70
CA ASN A 162 20.87 12.93 6.14
C ASN A 162 21.79 11.91 5.45
N PRO A 163 21.98 10.70 6.01
CA PRO A 163 22.91 9.69 5.48
C PRO A 163 22.64 9.21 4.05
N ARG A 164 21.49 9.58 3.45
CA ARG A 164 21.09 9.18 2.10
C ARG A 164 20.65 10.33 1.21
N GLU A 165 20.79 11.57 1.64
CA GLU A 165 20.42 12.72 0.81
C GLU A 165 21.45 12.98 -0.29
N GLY A 166 21.03 12.70 -1.52
CA GLY A 166 21.82 12.92 -2.72
C GLY A 166 22.64 11.70 -3.09
N THR A 167 22.33 11.21 -4.29
CA THR A 167 23.10 10.19 -5.00
C THR A 167 24.13 10.90 -5.85
N ILE A 168 25.38 10.45 -5.77
CA ILE A 168 26.43 10.89 -6.69
C ILE A 168 27.00 9.67 -7.40
N GLU A 169 27.29 9.86 -8.68
CA GLU A 169 28.04 8.91 -9.49
C GLU A 169 29.51 9.33 -9.54
N PHE A 170 30.39 8.52 -8.96
CA PHE A 170 31.83 8.68 -9.13
C PHE A 170 32.27 8.00 -10.42
N VAL A 171 32.61 8.81 -11.43
CA VAL A 171 33.23 8.32 -12.68
C VAL A 171 34.72 8.12 -12.42
N LEU A 172 35.08 6.93 -11.95
CA LEU A 172 36.46 6.54 -11.65
C LEU A 172 37.20 6.18 -12.94
N LYS A 173 38.44 6.65 -13.03
CA LYS A 173 39.39 6.24 -14.08
C LYS A 173 40.27 5.12 -13.60
N LYS A 174 40.77 4.30 -14.52
CA LYS A 174 41.80 3.30 -14.23
C LYS A 174 43.01 3.99 -13.57
N GLY A 175 43.46 3.44 -12.44
CA GLY A 175 44.52 3.99 -11.60
C GLY A 175 43.97 4.69 -10.35
N THR A 176 44.82 5.51 -9.72
CA THR A 176 44.48 6.25 -8.51
C THR A 176 43.55 7.42 -8.84
N ASN A 177 42.45 7.53 -8.12
CA ASN A 177 41.54 8.67 -8.14
C ASN A 177 41.59 9.39 -6.79
N HIS A 178 41.33 10.69 -6.78
CA HIS A 178 41.43 11.53 -5.59
C HIS A 178 40.06 12.10 -5.22
N LEU A 179 39.64 11.86 -3.97
CA LEU A 179 38.41 12.41 -3.42
C LEU A 179 38.78 13.43 -2.34
N LEU A 180 38.31 14.67 -2.50
CA LEU A 180 38.42 15.73 -1.50
C LEU A 180 37.01 16.18 -1.13
N VAL A 181 36.75 16.34 0.15
CA VAL A 181 35.49 16.86 0.68
C VAL A 181 35.80 18.00 1.65
N LYS A 182 35.07 19.10 1.53
CA LYS A 182 35.02 20.20 2.49
C LYS A 182 33.66 20.14 3.19
N VAL A 183 33.67 20.24 4.51
CA VAL A 183 32.45 20.33 5.32
C VAL A 183 32.57 21.57 6.20
N VAL A 184 31.59 22.47 6.10
CA VAL A 184 31.56 23.75 6.82
C VAL A 184 30.43 23.67 7.85
N ASN A 185 30.74 24.00 9.09
CA ASN A 185 29.79 24.08 10.20
C ASN A 185 29.23 25.50 10.32
N SER A 186 27.96 25.60 10.70
CA SER A 186 27.21 26.80 11.09
C SER A 186 26.69 26.72 12.53
N GLY A 187 27.05 25.67 13.27
CA GLY A 187 26.79 25.49 14.69
C GLY A 187 25.95 24.24 14.98
N GLY A 188 26.07 23.68 16.18
CA GLY A 188 25.39 22.43 16.52
C GLY A 188 26.25 21.20 16.22
N SER A 189 25.67 20.18 15.58
CA SER A 189 26.41 18.98 15.18
C SER A 189 27.36 19.30 14.02
N TRP A 190 28.36 18.46 13.77
CA TRP A 190 29.26 18.64 12.63
C TRP A 190 29.70 17.29 12.12
N LYS A 191 29.01 16.79 11.08
CA LYS A 191 29.15 15.41 10.65
C LYS A 191 29.21 15.26 9.13
N PHE A 192 29.79 14.14 8.70
CA PHE A 192 29.84 13.71 7.30
C PHE A 192 29.65 12.21 7.18
N ARG A 193 29.06 11.75 6.08
CA ARG A 193 29.04 10.33 5.74
C ARG A 193 29.10 10.10 4.23
N LEU A 194 29.84 9.06 3.84
CA LEU A 194 29.89 8.49 2.50
C LEU A 194 29.54 7.00 2.62
N SER A 195 28.56 6.52 1.86
CA SER A 195 28.14 5.11 1.91
C SER A 195 27.80 4.56 0.52
N PRO A 196 27.86 3.22 0.30
CA PRO A 196 27.40 2.61 -0.94
C PRO A 196 25.94 3.00 -1.23
N LEU A 197 25.61 3.17 -2.52
CA LEU A 197 24.21 3.12 -2.93
C LEU A 197 23.67 1.74 -2.54
N ARG A 198 22.75 1.67 -1.56
CA ARG A 198 22.07 0.43 -1.22
C ARG A 198 20.83 0.35 -2.12
N ASP A 199 20.83 -0.60 -3.05
CA ASP A 199 19.63 -0.88 -3.84
C ASP A 199 18.46 -1.16 -2.88
N GLN A 200 17.40 -0.37 -3.02
CA GLN A 200 16.12 -0.76 -2.44
C GLN A 200 15.69 -2.02 -3.19
N PRO A 201 15.19 -3.06 -2.50
CA PRO A 201 14.73 -4.27 -3.18
C PRO A 201 13.38 -4.03 -3.85
N THR A 202 13.29 -3.02 -4.73
CA THR A 202 12.05 -2.46 -5.29
C THR A 202 11.19 -3.52 -5.95
N GLN A 203 11.77 -4.46 -6.70
CA GLN A 203 11.01 -5.56 -7.29
C GLN A 203 10.42 -6.51 -6.23
N ALA A 204 11.19 -6.83 -5.18
CA ALA A 204 10.71 -7.68 -4.09
C ALA A 204 9.65 -6.97 -3.23
N ILE A 205 9.81 -5.67 -3.00
CA ILE A 205 8.81 -4.81 -2.34
C ILE A 205 7.52 -4.82 -3.15
N ASN A 206 7.59 -4.52 -4.45
CA ASN A 206 6.40 -4.49 -5.32
C ASN A 206 5.71 -5.86 -5.36
N SER A 207 6.49 -6.94 -5.40
CA SER A 207 5.96 -8.31 -5.37
C SER A 207 5.28 -8.64 -4.03
N ALA A 208 5.87 -8.21 -2.91
CA ALA A 208 5.28 -8.40 -1.59
C ALA A 208 3.98 -7.59 -1.42
N VAL A 209 3.97 -6.32 -1.86
CA VAL A 209 2.77 -5.48 -1.88
C VAL A 209 1.68 -6.11 -2.74
N LYS A 210 2.00 -6.56 -3.96
CA LYS A 210 1.05 -7.22 -4.86
C LYS A 210 0.37 -8.41 -4.19
N ARG A 211 1.14 -9.32 -3.60
CA ARG A 211 0.59 -10.51 -2.91
C ARG A 211 -0.29 -10.13 -1.71
N GLY A 212 0.11 -9.14 -0.91
CA GLY A 212 -0.69 -8.68 0.23
C GLY A 212 -2.00 -8.00 -0.21
N VAL A 213 -1.96 -7.22 -1.29
CA VAL A 213 -3.15 -6.64 -1.92
C VAL A 213 -4.07 -7.76 -2.43
N GLU A 214 -3.55 -8.73 -3.19
CA GLU A 214 -4.30 -9.88 -3.69
C GLU A 214 -4.96 -10.68 -2.56
N TYR A 215 -4.24 -10.88 -1.44
CA TYR A 215 -4.80 -11.50 -0.24
C TYR A 215 -6.02 -10.73 0.29
N LEU A 216 -5.92 -9.42 0.47
CA LEU A 216 -7.05 -8.61 0.96
C LEU A 216 -8.21 -8.59 -0.04
N LEU A 217 -7.94 -8.39 -1.34
CA LEU A 217 -8.96 -8.39 -2.39
C LEU A 217 -9.70 -9.73 -2.45
N GLY A 218 -8.98 -10.84 -2.37
CA GLY A 218 -9.54 -12.20 -2.45
C GLY A 218 -10.38 -12.60 -1.24
N ASN A 219 -10.19 -11.95 -0.09
CA ASN A 219 -10.86 -12.29 1.17
C ASN A 219 -12.09 -11.44 1.50
N GLN A 220 -12.43 -10.43 0.70
CA GLN A 220 -13.63 -9.64 0.95
C GLN A 220 -14.90 -10.51 0.80
N LEU A 221 -15.83 -10.34 1.72
CA LEU A 221 -17.16 -10.94 1.71
C LEU A 221 -18.11 -10.17 0.79
N ILE A 222 -19.20 -10.84 0.40
CA ILE A 222 -20.25 -10.31 -0.47
C ILE A 222 -20.91 -9.02 0.06
N ASP A 223 -20.98 -8.81 1.37
CA ASP A 223 -21.52 -7.59 1.99
C ASP A 223 -20.56 -6.39 1.92
N GLY A 224 -19.31 -6.60 1.48
CA GLY A 224 -18.26 -5.60 1.45
C GLY A 224 -17.35 -5.59 2.68
N SER A 225 -17.62 -6.46 3.66
CA SER A 225 -16.80 -6.60 4.86
C SER A 225 -15.72 -7.68 4.72
N TRP A 226 -14.90 -7.86 5.77
CA TRP A 226 -13.99 -9.01 5.93
C TRP A 226 -14.39 -9.88 7.12
N GLY A 227 -15.56 -9.62 7.71
CA GLY A 227 -16.18 -10.51 8.70
C GLY A 227 -15.72 -10.40 10.15
N GLU A 228 -14.51 -9.89 10.38
CA GLU A 228 -13.93 -9.77 11.71
C GLU A 228 -14.54 -8.62 12.54
N TRP A 229 -14.36 -8.67 13.87
CA TRP A 229 -14.69 -7.61 14.83
C TRP A 229 -16.15 -7.13 14.79
N PRO A 230 -17.16 -7.96 15.16
CA PRO A 230 -18.57 -7.59 15.03
C PRO A 230 -18.92 -6.18 15.54
N HIS A 231 -18.35 -5.75 16.68
CA HIS A 231 -18.60 -4.43 17.28
C HIS A 231 -17.84 -3.25 16.65
N LEU A 232 -16.71 -3.50 15.97
CA LEU A 232 -15.85 -2.50 15.34
C LEU A 232 -15.77 -2.67 13.81
N ARG A 233 -16.66 -3.49 13.25
CA ARG A 233 -16.64 -3.95 11.86
C ARG A 233 -16.56 -2.80 10.86
N PRO A 234 -17.32 -1.68 11.00
CA PRO A 234 -17.20 -0.58 10.03
C PRO A 234 -15.81 0.06 10.05
N GLY A 235 -15.13 0.09 11.21
CA GLY A 235 -13.78 0.58 11.35
C GLY A 235 -12.73 -0.35 10.72
N SER A 236 -12.87 -1.66 10.89
CA SER A 236 -11.96 -2.63 10.26
C SER A 236 -12.10 -2.61 8.73
N VAL A 237 -13.32 -2.50 8.21
CA VAL A 237 -13.60 -2.32 6.78
C VAL A 237 -12.99 -1.02 6.27
N ALA A 238 -13.18 0.09 6.99
CA ALA A 238 -12.60 1.38 6.61
C ALA A 238 -11.06 1.34 6.59
N MET A 239 -10.43 0.73 7.60
CA MET A 239 -8.98 0.63 7.68
C MET A 239 -8.39 -0.20 6.53
N ARG A 240 -9.00 -1.35 6.21
CA ARG A 240 -8.63 -2.18 5.05
C ARG A 240 -8.79 -1.43 3.73
N THR A 241 -9.86 -0.66 3.62
CA THR A 241 -10.13 0.15 2.42
C THR A 241 -9.08 1.24 2.25
N TYR A 242 -8.74 1.95 3.33
CA TYR A 242 -7.65 2.92 3.33
C TYR A 242 -6.33 2.26 2.93
N THR A 243 -5.98 1.11 3.50
CA THR A 243 -4.79 0.35 3.13
C THR A 243 -4.75 0.01 1.64
N LEU A 244 -5.81 -0.58 1.09
CA LEU A 244 -5.89 -0.94 -0.33
C LEU A 244 -5.66 0.29 -1.24
N LEU A 245 -6.29 1.42 -0.92
CA LEU A 245 -6.10 2.69 -1.64
C LEU A 245 -4.64 3.17 -1.55
N ARG A 246 -4.04 3.12 -0.36
CA ARG A 246 -2.63 3.51 -0.15
C ARG A 246 -1.64 2.54 -0.78
N SER A 247 -2.05 1.31 -1.05
CA SER A 247 -1.28 0.30 -1.79
C SER A 247 -1.52 0.35 -3.31
N GLY A 248 -2.29 1.32 -3.81
CA GLY A 248 -2.45 1.57 -5.25
C GLY A 248 -3.70 0.99 -5.90
N VAL A 249 -4.64 0.43 -5.14
CA VAL A 249 -5.93 -0.03 -5.67
C VAL A 249 -6.79 1.18 -6.05
N HIS A 250 -7.37 1.17 -7.24
CA HIS A 250 -8.17 2.27 -7.76
C HIS A 250 -9.48 2.46 -6.95
N PRO A 251 -9.93 3.70 -6.66
CA PRO A 251 -11.19 3.93 -5.94
C PRO A 251 -12.42 3.31 -6.60
N GLY A 252 -12.41 3.14 -7.92
CA GLY A 252 -13.48 2.48 -8.69
C GLY A 252 -13.49 0.95 -8.60
N HIS A 253 -12.46 0.33 -8.01
CA HIS A 253 -12.36 -1.13 -7.91
C HIS A 253 -13.55 -1.73 -7.12
N PRO A 254 -14.12 -2.87 -7.53
CA PRO A 254 -15.29 -3.48 -6.89
C PRO A 254 -15.22 -3.61 -5.38
N VAL A 255 -14.06 -4.09 -4.91
CA VAL A 255 -13.81 -4.28 -3.49
C VAL A 255 -13.91 -2.95 -2.74
N ILE A 256 -13.40 -1.87 -3.33
CA ILE A 256 -13.50 -0.53 -2.74
C ILE A 256 -14.96 -0.04 -2.76
N GLN A 257 -15.70 -0.29 -3.84
CA GLN A 257 -17.10 0.13 -3.97
C GLN A 257 -18.02 -0.59 -2.97
N ARG A 258 -17.89 -1.91 -2.82
CA ARG A 258 -18.64 -2.68 -1.79
C ARG A 258 -18.25 -2.26 -0.38
N ALA A 259 -16.95 -2.10 -0.10
CA ALA A 259 -16.49 -1.63 1.20
C ALA A 259 -17.02 -0.22 1.50
N ARG A 260 -17.08 0.67 0.49
CA ARG A 260 -17.68 1.99 0.63
C ARG A 260 -19.16 1.91 0.97
N ALA A 261 -19.95 1.08 0.27
CA ALA A 261 -21.34 0.88 0.62
C ALA A 261 -21.49 0.42 2.08
N PHE A 262 -20.67 -0.55 2.51
CA PHE A 262 -20.65 -1.01 3.90
C PHE A 262 -20.32 0.12 4.89
N ILE A 263 -19.28 0.91 4.62
CA ILE A 263 -18.86 2.06 5.44
C ILE A 263 -19.97 3.10 5.59
N LEU A 264 -20.72 3.35 4.52
CA LEU A 264 -21.76 4.39 4.49
C LEU A 264 -23.06 3.97 5.17
N HIS A 265 -23.37 2.68 5.20
CA HIS A 265 -24.61 2.16 5.78
C HIS A 265 -24.46 1.69 7.24
N HIS A 266 -23.24 1.64 7.77
CA HIS A 266 -23.01 1.26 9.16
C HIS A 266 -22.39 2.41 9.95
N ASP A 267 -23.19 2.95 10.85
CA ASP A 267 -22.78 3.97 11.79
C ASP A 267 -22.20 3.36 13.06
N ASN A 268 -21.20 4.04 13.60
CA ASN A 268 -20.51 3.72 14.83
C ASN A 268 -19.65 4.95 15.18
N ASP A 269 -19.86 5.47 16.38
CA ASP A 269 -19.27 6.70 16.91
C ASP A 269 -17.93 6.47 17.62
N ALA A 270 -17.47 5.22 17.71
CA ALA A 270 -16.19 4.90 18.31
C ALA A 270 -15.05 5.64 17.63
N THR A 271 -14.16 6.28 18.41
CA THR A 271 -13.00 7.04 17.92
C THR A 271 -12.22 6.31 16.83
N TYR A 272 -11.92 5.02 17.04
CA TYR A 272 -11.24 4.16 16.07
C TYR A 272 -12.01 4.09 14.74
N VAL A 273 -13.32 3.83 14.81
CA VAL A 273 -14.17 3.64 13.62
C VAL A 273 -14.31 4.94 12.85
N VAL A 274 -14.64 6.03 13.54
CA VAL A 274 -14.80 7.36 12.93
C VAL A 274 -13.50 7.79 12.26
N SER A 275 -12.35 7.60 12.93
CA SER A 275 -11.03 7.93 12.38
C SER A 275 -10.72 7.12 11.12
N ALA A 276 -10.94 5.81 11.15
CA ALA A 276 -10.73 4.94 9.99
C ALA A 276 -11.65 5.31 8.81
N LYS A 277 -12.92 5.64 9.08
CA LYS A 277 -13.89 6.12 8.06
C LYS A 277 -13.40 7.42 7.41
N ILE A 278 -12.88 8.38 8.19
CA ILE A 278 -12.31 9.63 7.66
C ILE A 278 -11.11 9.33 6.75
N LEU A 279 -10.18 8.48 7.18
CA LEU A 279 -9.01 8.09 6.38
C LEU A 279 -9.43 7.46 5.04
N ALA A 280 -10.36 6.51 5.06
CA ALA A 280 -10.85 5.83 3.86
C ALA A 280 -11.55 6.80 2.90
N LEU A 281 -12.50 7.62 3.39
CA LEU A 281 -13.24 8.57 2.56
C LEU A 281 -12.33 9.67 1.98
N ALA A 282 -11.37 10.16 2.77
CA ALA A 282 -10.39 11.14 2.29
C ALA A 282 -9.51 10.55 1.17
N ALA A 283 -9.14 9.27 1.27
CA ALA A 283 -8.36 8.57 0.25
C ALA A 283 -9.18 8.22 -1.01
N MET A 284 -10.49 8.00 -0.89
CA MET A 284 -11.39 7.77 -2.04
C MET A 284 -11.63 9.05 -2.85
N GLY A 285 -11.83 10.18 -2.17
CA GLY A 285 -12.03 11.49 -2.80
C GLY A 285 -13.27 11.60 -3.68
N GLN A 286 -14.36 10.89 -3.36
CA GLN A 286 -15.58 10.89 -4.18
C GLN A 286 -16.53 12.05 -3.83
N ASP A 287 -17.51 12.27 -4.72
CA ASP A 287 -18.50 13.31 -4.54
C ASP A 287 -19.29 13.18 -3.23
N GLY A 288 -19.36 14.29 -2.51
CA GLY A 288 -20.02 14.39 -1.21
C GLY A 288 -19.21 13.83 -0.03
N ASP A 289 -18.06 13.19 -0.25
CA ASP A 289 -17.23 12.68 0.85
C ASP A 289 -16.75 13.80 1.76
N ARG A 290 -16.40 14.97 1.22
CA ARG A 290 -16.02 16.15 2.03
C ARG A 290 -17.10 16.54 3.07
N ARG A 291 -18.38 16.46 2.70
CA ARG A 291 -19.51 16.75 3.62
C ARG A 291 -19.66 15.65 4.67
N ARG A 292 -19.42 14.39 4.32
CA ARG A 292 -19.45 13.25 5.24
C ARG A 292 -18.29 13.32 6.24
N ILE A 293 -17.08 13.60 5.75
CA ILE A 293 -15.88 13.78 6.55
C ILE A 293 -16.09 14.91 7.56
N LYS A 294 -16.71 16.05 7.17
CA LYS A 294 -17.03 17.11 8.12
C LYS A 294 -17.88 16.63 9.30
N ARG A 295 -18.94 15.85 9.05
CA ARG A 295 -19.80 15.30 10.12
C ARG A 295 -19.05 14.30 11.01
N LEU A 296 -18.21 13.45 10.40
CA LEU A 296 -17.38 12.51 11.13
C LEU A 296 -16.33 13.23 11.99
N VAL A 297 -15.72 14.31 11.49
CA VAL A 297 -14.81 15.14 12.28
C VAL A 297 -15.53 15.75 13.48
N ASP A 298 -16.75 16.28 13.29
CA ASP A 298 -17.51 16.84 14.40
C ASP A 298 -17.77 15.79 15.49
N SER A 299 -18.26 14.61 15.11
CA SER A 299 -18.47 13.48 16.04
C SER A 299 -17.17 12.97 16.67
N LEU A 300 -16.07 12.92 15.92
CA LEU A 300 -14.77 12.51 16.46
C LEU A 300 -14.33 13.44 17.58
N LEU A 301 -14.50 14.75 17.38
CA LEU A 301 -14.14 15.77 18.35
C LEU A 301 -15.03 15.74 19.62
N ASP A 302 -16.21 15.11 19.57
CA ASP A 302 -17.03 14.91 20.76
C ASP A 302 -16.45 13.82 21.70
N ASN A 303 -15.61 12.93 21.19
CA ASN A 303 -14.95 11.86 21.97
C ASN A 303 -13.65 12.29 22.67
N ARG A 304 -13.39 13.59 22.77
CA ARG A 304 -12.21 14.14 23.46
C ARG A 304 -12.45 14.19 24.96
N ALA A 305 -11.52 13.63 25.72
CA ALA A 305 -11.46 13.81 27.16
C ALA A 305 -10.92 15.20 27.54
N GLU A 306 -11.16 15.64 28.79
CA GLU A 306 -10.71 16.94 29.30
C GLU A 306 -9.19 17.12 29.22
N ASN A 307 -8.45 16.04 29.47
CA ASN A 307 -6.99 16.01 29.41
C ASN A 307 -6.42 16.16 27.98
N GLY A 308 -7.26 16.05 26.94
CA GLY A 308 -6.91 16.18 25.53
C GLY A 308 -6.62 14.87 24.81
N LEU A 309 -6.71 13.72 25.49
CA LEU A 309 -6.71 12.40 24.87
C LEU A 309 -8.09 12.04 24.31
N PHE A 310 -8.18 10.94 23.57
CA PHE A 310 -9.43 10.44 22.99
C PHE A 310 -9.87 9.12 23.61
N GLU A 311 -11.18 8.98 23.80
CA GLU A 311 -11.82 7.87 24.49
C GLU A 311 -12.16 6.67 23.59
N TYR A 312 -12.31 5.50 24.20
CA TYR A 312 -12.97 4.33 23.61
C TYR A 312 -14.50 4.49 23.69
N SER A 313 -15.07 5.31 22.82
CA SER A 313 -16.52 5.55 22.72
C SER A 313 -17.30 4.35 22.15
N ILE A 314 -17.27 3.20 22.85
CA ILE A 314 -18.08 2.02 22.51
C ILE A 314 -19.00 1.70 23.69
N GLY A 315 -20.30 1.87 23.52
CA GLY A 315 -21.29 1.30 24.44
C GLY A 315 -21.19 -0.22 24.49
N GLY A 316 -20.81 -0.78 25.65
CA GLY A 316 -20.98 -2.20 25.98
C GLY A 316 -19.74 -3.11 25.88
N TYR A 317 -18.80 -2.90 24.94
CA TYR A 317 -17.60 -3.76 24.82
C TYR A 317 -16.37 -3.17 25.53
N ASN A 318 -16.18 -1.85 25.42
CA ASN A 318 -15.01 -1.14 25.97
C ASN A 318 -15.39 0.12 26.76
N SER A 319 -16.64 0.25 27.22
CA SER A 319 -17.09 1.43 27.99
C SER A 319 -16.38 1.61 29.34
N GLN A 320 -15.49 0.69 29.72
CA GLN A 320 -14.63 0.77 30.90
C GLN A 320 -13.18 1.19 30.56
N LEU A 321 -12.79 1.24 29.28
CA LEU A 321 -11.43 1.60 28.88
C LEU A 321 -11.28 3.12 28.84
N GLU A 322 -10.40 3.63 29.70
CA GLU A 322 -9.97 5.03 29.74
C GLU A 322 -9.29 5.45 28.42
N GLU A 323 -9.34 6.76 28.16
CA GLU A 323 -8.68 7.47 27.08
C GLU A 323 -7.18 7.15 26.99
N ASP A 324 -6.65 7.19 25.77
CA ASP A 324 -5.28 6.71 25.50
C ASP A 324 -4.62 7.39 24.29
N LEU A 325 -3.32 7.15 24.15
CA LEU A 325 -2.49 7.72 23.10
C LEU A 325 -2.71 7.07 21.72
N SER A 326 -3.15 5.81 21.66
CA SER A 326 -3.42 5.10 20.40
C SER A 326 -4.68 5.63 19.71
N ASN A 327 -5.78 5.83 20.44
CA ASN A 327 -6.97 6.52 19.96
C ASN A 327 -6.65 7.95 19.53
N SER A 328 -5.85 8.66 20.34
CA SER A 328 -5.39 10.02 20.03
C SER A 328 -4.54 10.08 18.74
N LEU A 329 -3.73 9.06 18.47
CA LEU A 329 -2.98 8.93 17.22
C LEU A 329 -3.91 8.77 16.01
N LEU A 330 -4.92 7.90 16.10
CA LEU A 330 -5.88 7.74 15.00
C LEU A 330 -6.67 9.01 14.75
N ALA A 331 -7.08 9.71 15.82
CA ALA A 331 -7.71 11.00 15.70
C ALA A 331 -6.78 12.01 14.99
N ALA A 332 -5.51 12.10 15.38
CA ALA A 332 -4.54 12.98 14.71
C ALA A 332 -4.36 12.66 13.21
N LEU A 333 -4.30 11.38 12.84
CA LEU A 333 -4.23 10.95 11.45
C LEU A 333 -5.51 11.32 10.67
N ALA A 334 -6.68 11.13 11.27
CA ALA A 334 -7.97 11.48 10.68
C ALA A 334 -8.12 13.00 10.48
N LEU A 335 -7.77 13.81 11.49
CA LEU A 335 -7.80 15.28 11.39
C LEU A 335 -6.81 15.79 10.33
N ARG A 336 -5.62 15.17 10.21
CA ARG A 336 -4.67 15.47 9.13
C ARG A 336 -5.26 15.16 7.76
N ALA A 337 -5.89 14.00 7.58
CA ALA A 337 -6.53 13.63 6.32
C ALA A 337 -7.70 14.56 5.97
N ALA A 338 -8.50 14.97 6.98
CA ALA A 338 -9.58 15.93 6.83
C ALA A 338 -9.07 17.31 6.36
N ASP A 339 -8.00 17.84 7.00
CA ASP A 339 -7.38 19.11 6.62
C ASP A 339 -6.84 19.06 5.17
N GLN A 340 -6.25 17.93 4.76
CA GLN A 340 -5.74 17.70 3.41
C GLN A 340 -6.82 17.74 2.33
N VAL A 341 -8.06 17.33 2.64
CA VAL A 341 -9.22 17.44 1.72
C VAL A 341 -10.04 18.72 1.94
N GLY A 342 -9.48 19.68 2.67
CA GLY A 342 -10.06 21.01 2.89
C GLY A 342 -11.21 21.05 3.91
N VAL A 343 -11.33 20.05 4.79
CA VAL A 343 -12.23 20.08 5.94
C VAL A 343 -11.49 20.73 7.12
N LYS A 344 -11.92 21.94 7.48
CA LYS A 344 -11.27 22.71 8.55
C LYS A 344 -11.63 22.13 9.92
N VAL A 345 -10.60 21.91 10.73
CA VAL A 345 -10.68 21.60 12.16
C VAL A 345 -10.38 22.88 12.95
N ASP A 346 -11.09 23.07 14.06
CA ASP A 346 -10.86 24.21 14.96
C ASP A 346 -9.47 24.16 15.63
N LYS A 347 -9.02 25.31 16.13
CA LYS A 347 -7.71 25.42 16.78
C LYS A 347 -7.62 24.55 18.05
N ARG A 348 -8.73 24.45 18.79
CA ARG A 348 -8.81 23.74 20.07
C ARG A 348 -8.52 22.25 19.89
N GLY A 349 -9.08 21.61 18.85
CA GLY A 349 -8.84 20.20 18.55
C GLY A 349 -7.36 19.87 18.33
N TRP A 350 -6.61 20.76 17.67
CA TRP A 350 -5.16 20.60 17.50
C TRP A 350 -4.37 20.82 18.79
N GLU A 351 -4.74 21.82 19.59
CA GLU A 351 -4.09 22.08 20.89
C GLU A 351 -4.35 20.95 21.91
N ASP A 352 -5.56 20.38 21.91
CA ASP A 352 -5.92 19.25 22.77
C ASP A 352 -5.10 18.01 22.45
N LEU A 353 -4.93 17.67 21.16
CA LEU A 353 -4.09 16.54 20.73
C LEU A 353 -2.66 16.62 21.26
N VAL A 354 -2.04 17.80 21.18
CA VAL A 354 -0.67 17.99 21.67
C VAL A 354 -0.61 17.92 23.18
N ARG A 355 -1.58 18.54 23.87
CA ARG A 355 -1.66 18.49 25.32
C ARG A 355 -1.77 17.03 25.79
N GLY A 356 -2.71 16.27 25.23
CA GLY A 356 -2.90 14.85 25.55
C GLY A 356 -1.63 14.02 25.26
N ALA A 357 -1.02 14.20 24.08
CA ALA A 357 0.20 13.48 23.73
C ALA A 357 1.37 13.76 24.68
N LEU A 358 1.55 15.02 25.09
CA LEU A 358 2.61 15.40 26.04
C LEU A 358 2.36 14.85 27.46
N LEU A 359 1.10 14.64 27.87
CA LEU A 359 0.78 13.98 29.15
C LEU A 359 1.20 12.50 29.17
N CYS A 360 1.27 11.87 28.00
CA CYS A 360 1.76 10.51 27.84
C CYS A 360 3.28 10.41 27.67
N GLN A 361 4.01 11.53 27.61
CA GLN A 361 5.48 11.50 27.56
C GLN A 361 6.04 11.28 28.97
N ASP A 362 7.09 10.46 29.08
CA ASP A 362 7.78 10.26 30.35
C ASP A 362 8.18 11.59 31.00
N PRO A 363 8.10 11.71 32.34
CA PRO A 363 8.51 12.93 33.03
C PRO A 363 10.00 13.20 32.82
N SER A 364 10.38 14.48 32.84
CA SER A 364 11.79 14.87 32.82
C SER A 364 12.45 14.58 34.16
N ASP A 365 13.70 14.13 34.13
CA ASP A 365 14.57 13.98 35.28
C ASP A 365 15.00 15.33 35.91
N GLY A 366 14.64 16.45 35.26
CA GLY A 366 14.92 17.80 35.75
C GLY A 366 16.37 18.23 35.62
N VAL A 367 17.23 17.44 34.98
CA VAL A 367 18.65 17.75 34.82
C VAL A 367 18.83 18.72 33.64
N PRO A 368 19.36 19.95 33.86
CA PRO A 368 19.64 20.88 32.78
C PRO A 368 20.72 20.31 31.86
N ARG A 369 20.42 20.25 30.57
CA ARG A 369 21.35 19.79 29.53
C ARG A 369 21.73 20.95 28.62
N THR A 370 22.98 20.99 28.17
CA THR A 370 23.51 22.01 27.25
C THR A 370 24.11 21.34 26.01
N GLY A 371 24.07 22.01 24.86
CA GLY A 371 24.58 21.47 23.60
C GLY A 371 23.66 20.40 22.99
N LEU A 372 24.25 19.31 22.48
CA LEU A 372 23.56 18.24 21.75
C LEU A 372 22.97 17.14 22.65
N ASP A 373 23.13 17.26 23.97
CA ASP A 373 22.62 16.26 24.90
C ASP A 373 21.10 16.42 25.09
N VAL A 374 20.35 15.41 24.64
CA VAL A 374 18.89 15.35 24.72
C VAL A 374 18.50 14.24 25.68
N GLU A 375 17.60 14.52 26.61
CA GLU A 375 17.04 13.51 27.50
C GLU A 375 16.20 12.50 26.70
N PRO A 376 16.48 11.19 26.76
CA PRO A 376 15.66 10.17 26.12
C PRO A 376 14.33 10.02 26.88
N ARG A 377 13.23 10.53 26.32
CA ARG A 377 11.88 10.36 26.90
C ARG A 377 10.92 9.80 25.87
N GLY A 378 10.49 8.56 26.11
CA GLY A 378 9.51 7.89 25.29
C GLY A 378 8.08 8.25 25.71
N PHE A 379 7.11 7.56 25.11
CA PHE A 379 5.71 7.75 25.41
C PHE A 379 5.05 6.46 25.88
N CYS A 380 4.08 6.62 26.76
CA CYS A 380 3.29 5.57 27.39
C CYS A 380 1.91 5.48 26.75
N TYR A 381 1.21 4.37 26.98
CA TYR A 381 -0.14 4.16 26.42
C TYR A 381 -1.17 5.10 27.05
N ARG A 382 -1.08 5.26 28.37
CA ARG A 382 -1.78 6.25 29.19
C ARG A 382 -0.79 6.97 30.11
N PRO A 383 -1.14 8.15 30.66
CA PRO A 383 -0.32 8.80 31.66
C PRO A 383 0.09 7.83 32.77
N SER A 384 1.36 7.87 33.16
CA SER A 384 1.94 7.02 34.23
C SER A 384 1.95 5.51 33.98
N THR A 385 1.76 5.05 32.73
CA THR A 385 1.96 3.64 32.35
C THR A 385 3.37 3.39 31.78
N SER A 386 3.71 2.17 31.39
CA SER A 386 5.03 1.85 30.81
C SER A 386 5.23 2.47 29.42
N VAL A 387 6.44 2.98 29.18
CA VAL A 387 6.87 3.42 27.86
C VAL A 387 7.01 2.24 26.92
N THR A 388 6.57 2.41 25.67
CA THR A 388 6.79 1.41 24.62
C THR A 388 7.27 2.04 23.31
N SER A 389 7.87 1.25 22.43
CA SER A 389 8.21 1.69 21.06
C SER A 389 6.96 2.06 20.27
N SER A 390 5.89 1.28 20.39
CA SER A 390 4.61 1.53 19.74
C SER A 390 4.02 2.89 20.12
N MET A 391 4.07 3.26 21.40
CA MET A 391 3.54 4.53 21.89
C MET A 391 4.49 5.67 21.65
N THR A 392 5.81 5.44 21.71
CA THR A 392 6.81 6.47 21.38
C THR A 392 6.70 6.91 19.92
N THR A 393 6.57 5.96 18.98
CA THR A 393 6.31 6.31 17.58
C THR A 393 4.96 7.02 17.39
N ALA A 394 3.94 6.68 18.17
CA ALA A 394 2.64 7.36 18.16
C ALA A 394 2.72 8.81 18.67
N GLY A 395 3.33 9.04 19.83
CA GLY A 395 3.53 10.37 20.41
C GLY A 395 4.33 11.29 19.49
N VAL A 396 5.47 10.80 18.96
CA VAL A 396 6.26 11.56 17.97
C VAL A 396 5.43 11.88 16.73
N SER A 397 4.62 10.94 16.23
CA SER A 397 3.75 11.18 15.08
C SER A 397 2.70 12.27 15.36
N ILE A 398 2.02 12.24 16.51
CA ILE A 398 1.00 13.25 16.86
C ILE A 398 1.63 14.64 16.94
N LEU A 399 2.77 14.76 17.62
CA LEU A 399 3.47 16.03 17.78
C LEU A 399 3.94 16.59 16.43
N GLU A 400 4.48 15.74 15.55
CA GLU A 400 4.94 16.17 14.23
C GLU A 400 3.77 16.57 13.31
N ILE A 401 2.65 15.84 13.36
CA ILE A 401 1.42 16.22 12.64
C ILE A 401 0.97 17.63 13.07
N TYR A 402 0.98 17.90 14.37
CA TYR A 402 0.65 19.23 14.89
C TYR A 402 1.64 20.30 14.41
N LEU A 403 2.95 20.03 14.45
CA LEU A 403 3.97 20.98 14.02
C LEU A 403 3.81 21.36 12.54
N GLN A 404 3.51 20.39 11.68
CA GLN A 404 3.20 20.64 10.26
C GLN A 404 1.94 21.51 10.09
N HIS A 405 0.92 21.32 10.94
CA HIS A 405 -0.27 22.16 10.93
C HIS A 405 0.02 23.59 11.42
N ALA A 406 0.71 23.72 12.56
CA ALA A 406 1.04 24.99 13.18
C ALA A 406 1.98 25.84 12.30
N GLY A 407 2.99 25.22 11.65
CA GLY A 407 3.89 25.91 10.72
C GLY A 407 3.18 26.62 9.56
N ARG A 408 1.99 26.15 9.16
CA ARG A 408 1.15 26.80 8.12
C ARG A 408 0.33 27.98 8.63
N ARG A 409 0.10 28.09 9.95
CA ARG A 409 -0.81 29.06 10.58
C ARG A 409 -0.13 30.00 11.60
N GLY A 410 1.14 29.79 11.91
CA GLY A 410 1.92 30.58 12.87
C GLY A 410 2.22 29.85 14.19
N ALA A 411 3.23 30.30 14.93
CA ALA A 411 3.67 29.69 16.19
C ALA A 411 2.58 29.77 17.28
N SER A 412 2.50 28.73 18.11
CA SER A 412 1.57 28.58 19.24
C SER A 412 2.33 28.24 20.52
N ARG A 413 1.70 28.41 21.69
CA ARG A 413 2.27 28.05 23.01
C ARG A 413 2.76 26.60 23.08
N PHE A 414 2.21 25.70 22.26
CA PHE A 414 2.59 24.29 22.20
C PHE A 414 3.67 23.97 21.15
N THR A 415 4.08 24.91 20.29
CA THR A 415 5.11 24.66 19.27
C THR A 415 6.44 24.27 19.88
N GLY A 416 6.94 25.02 20.87
CA GLY A 416 8.18 24.70 21.59
C GLY A 416 8.12 23.36 22.34
N PRO A 417 7.09 23.13 23.18
CA PRO A 417 6.88 21.83 23.84
C PRO A 417 6.81 20.65 22.87
N ALA A 418 6.10 20.77 21.75
CA ALA A 418 6.02 19.71 20.74
C ALA A 418 7.38 19.42 20.11
N GLN A 419 8.16 20.44 19.74
CA GLN A 419 9.52 20.26 19.20
C GLN A 419 10.44 19.56 20.22
N ALA A 420 10.36 19.95 21.49
CA ALA A 420 11.12 19.30 22.56
C ALA A 420 10.69 17.83 22.75
N GLY A 421 9.38 17.57 22.72
CA GLY A 421 8.81 16.22 22.81
C GLY A 421 9.25 15.32 21.65
N VAL A 422 9.26 15.82 20.41
CA VAL A 422 9.78 15.10 19.24
C VAL A 422 11.26 14.75 19.39
N ARG A 423 12.10 15.70 19.81
CA ARG A 423 13.54 15.45 20.02
C ARG A 423 13.78 14.37 21.08
N ALA A 424 13.09 14.46 22.22
CA ALA A 424 13.22 13.49 23.30
C ALA A 424 12.72 12.08 22.90
N GLY A 425 11.60 12.01 22.16
CA GLY A 425 11.08 10.75 21.63
C GLY A 425 11.99 10.10 20.59
N LYS A 426 12.60 10.90 19.69
CA LYS A 426 13.62 10.42 18.74
C LYS A 426 14.83 9.82 19.46
N GLU A 427 15.32 10.49 20.51
CA GLU A 427 16.47 10.00 21.28
C GLU A 427 16.12 8.72 22.06
N TRP A 428 14.89 8.60 22.57
CA TRP A 428 14.43 7.35 23.16
C TRP A 428 14.40 6.21 22.12
N LEU A 429 13.82 6.43 20.94
CA LEU A 429 13.79 5.44 19.86
C LEU A 429 15.20 5.01 19.46
N ARG A 430 16.14 5.96 19.37
CA ARG A 430 17.55 5.68 19.06
C ARG A 430 18.20 4.70 20.04
N ARG A 431 17.84 4.75 21.32
CA ARG A 431 18.39 3.87 22.36
C ARG A 431 17.66 2.53 22.51
N HIS A 432 16.39 2.47 22.10
CA HIS A 432 15.50 1.39 22.52
C HIS A 432 14.76 0.68 21.37
N PHE A 433 14.77 1.19 20.14
CA PHE A 433 13.97 0.58 19.07
C PHE A 433 14.50 -0.81 18.67
N SER A 434 13.56 -1.71 18.35
CA SER A 434 13.84 -3.04 17.81
C SER A 434 12.89 -3.33 16.66
N TRP A 435 13.40 -3.93 15.58
CA TRP A 435 12.57 -4.47 14.52
C TRP A 435 11.84 -5.73 14.96
N ASP A 436 12.34 -6.49 15.93
CA ASP A 436 11.84 -7.82 16.25
C ASP A 436 10.87 -7.84 17.44
N SER A 437 10.63 -6.71 18.10
CA SER A 437 9.71 -6.60 19.22
C SER A 437 9.19 -5.17 19.46
N ASN A 438 8.05 -5.04 20.12
CA ASN A 438 7.61 -3.77 20.71
C ASN A 438 8.33 -3.55 22.06
N VAL A 439 9.49 -2.89 22.04
CA VAL A 439 10.28 -2.69 23.26
C VAL A 439 9.48 -1.94 24.31
N GLY A 440 9.50 -2.42 25.56
CA GLY A 440 8.70 -1.93 26.68
C GLY A 440 7.38 -2.69 26.87
N GLN A 441 6.96 -3.53 25.91
CA GLN A 441 5.76 -4.36 26.03
C GLN A 441 6.10 -5.80 26.40
N SER A 442 5.62 -6.24 27.56
CA SER A 442 6.02 -7.49 28.22
C SER A 442 5.62 -8.78 27.49
N ASN A 443 4.57 -8.76 26.65
CA ASN A 443 4.09 -9.91 25.87
C ASN A 443 4.41 -9.82 24.38
N GLY A 444 5.18 -8.81 23.94
CA GLY A 444 5.49 -8.60 22.53
C GLY A 444 4.32 -8.14 21.65
N ALA A 445 3.14 -7.83 22.21
CA ALA A 445 1.99 -7.37 21.44
C ALA A 445 2.21 -6.00 20.77
N HIS A 446 1.43 -5.71 19.72
CA HIS A 446 1.48 -4.46 18.96
C HIS A 446 2.84 -4.21 18.27
N HIS A 447 3.57 -5.27 17.96
CA HIS A 447 4.81 -5.30 17.20
C HIS A 447 4.62 -4.69 15.80
N TYR A 448 3.63 -5.14 15.02
CA TYR A 448 3.40 -4.55 13.68
C TYR A 448 2.98 -3.08 13.75
N PHE A 449 2.33 -2.67 14.85
CA PHE A 449 1.98 -1.28 15.07
C PHE A 449 3.21 -0.40 15.35
N SER A 450 4.22 -0.94 16.06
CA SER A 450 5.53 -0.32 16.24
C SER A 450 6.30 -0.22 14.91
N VAL A 451 6.31 -1.29 14.12
CA VAL A 451 6.94 -1.34 12.79
C VAL A 451 6.33 -0.28 11.86
N TYR A 452 5.00 -0.24 11.73
CA TYR A 452 4.32 0.81 10.96
C TYR A 452 4.56 2.21 11.56
N GLY A 453 4.66 2.31 12.89
CA GLY A 453 5.03 3.55 13.57
C GLY A 453 6.37 4.12 13.12
N MET A 454 7.34 3.26 12.79
CA MET A 454 8.62 3.70 12.25
C MET A 454 8.50 4.33 10.86
N GLU A 455 7.63 3.81 9.98
CA GLU A 455 7.30 4.47 8.70
C GLU A 455 6.64 5.83 8.95
N ARG A 456 5.68 5.91 9.89
CA ARG A 456 5.01 7.17 10.19
C ARG A 456 6.00 8.24 10.63
N VAL A 457 6.89 7.91 11.57
CA VAL A 457 7.91 8.83 12.09
C VAL A 457 8.88 9.26 10.99
N GLY A 458 9.42 8.32 10.21
CA GLY A 458 10.35 8.63 9.12
C GLY A 458 9.73 9.52 8.05
N SER A 459 8.51 9.19 7.61
CA SER A 459 7.75 9.96 6.62
C SER A 459 7.34 11.34 7.11
N LEU A 460 6.90 11.48 8.37
CA LEU A 460 6.50 12.77 8.93
C LEU A 460 7.69 13.70 9.14
N LEU A 461 8.84 13.17 9.58
CA LEU A 461 10.07 13.96 9.77
C LEU A 461 10.80 14.27 8.46
N GLY A 462 10.41 13.65 7.34
CA GLY A 462 11.09 13.83 6.05
C GLY A 462 12.52 13.29 6.01
N THR A 463 12.85 12.30 6.85
CA THR A 463 14.19 11.69 6.96
C THR A 463 14.20 10.27 6.43
N THR A 464 15.36 9.80 5.97
CA THR A 464 15.56 8.38 5.61
C THR A 464 16.11 7.53 6.77
N VAL A 465 16.46 8.17 7.88
CA VAL A 465 17.05 7.52 9.05
C VAL A 465 16.30 7.91 10.32
N VAL A 466 15.89 6.89 11.08
CA VAL A 466 15.26 7.03 12.39
C VAL A 466 15.86 5.96 13.30
N ALA A 467 16.17 6.32 14.55
CA ALA A 467 16.81 5.42 15.51
C ALA A 467 18.12 4.79 15.00
N ASP A 468 18.92 5.57 14.26
CA ASP A 468 20.16 5.14 13.58
C ASP A 468 19.95 4.03 12.52
N GLN A 469 18.70 3.70 12.17
CA GLN A 469 18.34 2.69 11.18
C GLN A 469 17.89 3.31 9.86
N ASP A 470 18.18 2.63 8.75
CA ASP A 470 17.46 2.84 7.49
C ASP A 470 16.03 2.33 7.63
N TRP A 471 15.15 3.22 8.11
CA TRP A 471 13.82 2.80 8.49
C TRP A 471 13.12 2.08 7.35
N TYR A 472 13.15 2.61 6.12
CA TYR A 472 12.38 2.05 5.01
C TYR A 472 13.03 0.79 4.46
N GLY A 473 14.31 0.83 4.11
CA GLY A 473 14.96 -0.29 3.44
C GLY A 473 15.15 -1.48 4.37
N GLU A 474 15.47 -1.27 5.65
CA GLU A 474 15.58 -2.37 6.61
C GLU A 474 14.21 -2.93 6.99
N GLY A 475 13.25 -2.06 7.30
CA GLY A 475 11.88 -2.50 7.60
C GLY A 475 11.23 -3.24 6.43
N ALA A 476 11.47 -2.80 5.18
CA ALA A 476 10.98 -3.50 4.00
C ALA A 476 11.60 -4.92 3.86
N ARG A 477 12.91 -5.07 4.10
CA ARG A 477 13.55 -6.40 4.08
C ARG A 477 12.99 -7.32 5.16
N LYS A 478 12.75 -6.79 6.37
CA LYS A 478 12.11 -7.54 7.47
C LYS A 478 10.70 -7.99 7.10
N LEU A 479 9.87 -7.08 6.59
CA LEU A 479 8.50 -7.40 6.15
C LEU A 479 8.48 -8.43 5.01
N ILE A 480 9.36 -8.32 4.02
CA ILE A 480 9.47 -9.34 2.96
C ILE A 480 9.81 -10.71 3.56
N ALA A 481 10.72 -10.77 4.53
CA ALA A 481 11.10 -12.01 5.19
C ALA A 481 9.99 -12.60 6.08
N TRP A 482 9.10 -11.77 6.63
CA TRP A 482 7.99 -12.21 7.49
C TRP A 482 6.69 -12.51 6.73
N GLN A 483 6.62 -12.23 5.42
CA GLN A 483 5.41 -12.46 4.65
C GLN A 483 5.14 -13.97 4.50
N GLN A 484 3.88 -14.36 4.71
CA GLN A 484 3.43 -15.74 4.55
C GLN A 484 3.29 -16.11 3.06
N PRO A 485 3.28 -17.42 2.72
CA PRO A 485 3.12 -17.88 1.34
C PRO A 485 1.86 -17.38 0.63
N ASP A 486 0.78 -17.15 1.38
CA ASP A 486 -0.49 -16.66 0.83
C ASP A 486 -0.56 -15.13 0.68
N GLY A 487 0.55 -14.43 0.96
CA GLY A 487 0.68 -12.99 0.84
C GLY A 487 0.33 -12.20 2.11
N SER A 488 -0.23 -12.85 3.14
CA SER A 488 -0.56 -12.20 4.41
C SER A 488 0.66 -11.99 5.31
N TRP A 489 0.47 -11.17 6.34
CA TRP A 489 1.38 -11.10 7.49
C TRP A 489 0.65 -11.55 8.76
N PRO A 490 1.36 -12.22 9.70
CA PRO A 490 0.79 -12.60 10.98
C PRO A 490 0.14 -11.44 11.71
N SER A 491 -1.01 -11.72 12.32
CA SER A 491 -1.74 -10.80 13.16
C SER A 491 -1.33 -10.97 14.63
N ASP A 492 -0.31 -10.26 15.09
CA ASP A 492 -0.13 -10.01 16.53
C ASP A 492 -1.17 -8.97 17.03
N VAL A 493 -1.67 -8.16 16.10
CA VAL A 493 -2.87 -7.34 16.16
C VAL A 493 -3.71 -7.64 14.92
N PRO A 494 -5.02 -7.32 14.93
CA PRO A 494 -5.98 -7.77 13.90
C PRO A 494 -5.83 -7.09 12.54
N LEU A 495 -4.69 -6.41 12.32
CA LEU A 495 -4.38 -5.58 11.17
C LEU A 495 -2.95 -5.82 10.66
N GLY A 496 -2.33 -6.97 10.98
CA GLY A 496 -0.92 -7.23 10.65
C GLY A 496 -0.59 -7.05 9.16
N THR A 497 -1.45 -7.58 8.27
CA THR A 497 -1.32 -7.42 6.81
C THR A 497 -1.45 -5.97 6.38
N GLU A 498 -2.40 -5.25 6.96
CA GLU A 498 -2.69 -3.85 6.66
C GLU A 498 -1.53 -2.95 7.08
N LEU A 499 -1.01 -3.14 8.30
CA LEU A 499 0.12 -2.37 8.83
C LEU A 499 1.39 -2.62 8.02
N ALA A 500 1.64 -3.86 7.59
CA ALA A 500 2.74 -4.19 6.69
C ALA A 500 2.60 -3.50 5.32
N LEU A 501 1.40 -3.53 4.73
CA LEU A 501 1.13 -2.87 3.45
C LEU A 501 1.24 -1.35 3.53
N LEU A 502 0.76 -0.73 4.60
CA LEU A 502 0.89 0.71 4.84
C LEU A 502 2.36 1.13 4.98
N PHE A 503 3.17 0.30 5.65
CA PHE A 503 4.61 0.50 5.71
C PHE A 503 5.25 0.42 4.32
N LEU A 504 5.03 -0.67 3.59
CA LEU A 504 5.68 -0.91 2.29
C LEU A 504 5.27 0.14 1.25
N GLY A 505 4.00 0.55 1.27
CA GLY A 505 3.43 1.59 0.42
C GLY A 505 3.77 3.02 0.85
N ARG A 506 4.48 3.21 1.98
CA ARG A 506 4.77 4.53 2.57
C ARG A 506 3.52 5.40 2.70
N ALA A 507 2.50 4.84 3.36
CA ALA A 507 1.17 5.44 3.44
C ALA A 507 1.13 6.80 4.16
N THR A 508 2.16 7.16 4.93
CA THR A 508 2.19 8.44 5.63
C THR A 508 2.79 9.56 4.78
N ALA A 509 3.68 9.21 3.85
CA ALA A 509 4.20 10.13 2.84
C ALA A 509 3.03 10.59 1.96
N TYR A 510 2.87 11.90 1.79
CA TYR A 510 1.87 12.43 0.89
C TYR A 510 2.36 12.19 -0.55
N SER A 511 1.65 11.32 -1.28
CA SER A 511 1.77 11.24 -2.73
C SER A 511 0.40 11.57 -3.31
N PRO A 512 0.25 12.70 -4.03
CA PRO A 512 -0.93 12.91 -4.85
C PRO A 512 -0.92 11.82 -5.92
N GLN A 513 -1.85 10.87 -5.78
CA GLN A 513 -2.13 9.82 -6.76
C GLN A 513 -0.89 9.04 -7.22
N GLY A 514 -0.55 7.97 -6.50
CA GLY A 514 0.32 6.94 -7.07
C GLY A 514 -0.24 6.52 -8.44
N LYS A 515 0.64 6.42 -9.45
CA LYS A 515 0.28 5.91 -10.78
C LYS A 515 -0.56 4.65 -10.59
N VAL A 516 -1.83 4.76 -10.96
CA VAL A 516 -2.78 3.66 -10.96
C VAL A 516 -2.14 2.55 -11.79
N VAL A 517 -1.88 1.41 -11.16
CA VAL A 517 -1.59 0.19 -11.92
C VAL A 517 -2.93 -0.26 -12.46
N SER A 518 -3.37 0.41 -13.51
CA SER A 518 -4.33 -0.16 -14.44
C SER A 518 -3.54 -1.21 -15.18
N ASP A 519 -3.67 -2.47 -14.76
CA ASP A 519 -3.45 -3.58 -15.68
C ASP A 519 -4.48 -3.37 -16.80
N THR A 520 -4.09 -2.67 -17.87
CA THR A 520 -4.89 -2.61 -19.09
C THR A 520 -4.96 -4.02 -19.65
N ARG A 521 -5.93 -4.80 -19.15
CA ARG A 521 -6.27 -6.11 -19.69
C ARG A 521 -6.71 -5.89 -21.14
N GLY A 522 -6.13 -6.69 -22.03
CA GLY A 522 -6.48 -6.72 -23.45
C GLY A 522 -7.04 -8.10 -23.79
N TRP A 523 -8.06 -8.13 -24.62
CA TRP A 523 -8.64 -9.32 -25.21
C TRP A 523 -8.64 -9.18 -26.74
N ALA A 524 -8.53 -10.30 -27.43
CA ALA A 524 -8.60 -10.35 -28.88
C ALA A 524 -9.29 -11.64 -29.31
N SER A 525 -10.08 -11.57 -30.39
CA SER A 525 -10.47 -12.75 -31.16
C SER A 525 -9.42 -12.96 -32.24
N ASP A 526 -9.13 -14.22 -32.57
CA ASP A 526 -8.17 -14.55 -33.62
C ASP A 526 -8.76 -15.66 -34.49
N SER A 527 -9.33 -15.25 -35.63
CA SER A 527 -9.92 -16.14 -36.63
C SER A 527 -9.47 -15.72 -38.02
N ASP A 528 -9.03 -16.72 -38.80
CA ASP A 528 -8.66 -16.57 -40.20
C ASP A 528 -9.84 -16.79 -41.15
N THR A 529 -10.96 -17.31 -40.64
CA THR A 529 -12.13 -17.70 -41.44
C THR A 529 -13.32 -16.75 -41.33
N ASP A 530 -13.44 -16.04 -40.21
CA ASP A 530 -14.53 -15.08 -40.00
C ASP A 530 -14.30 -13.79 -40.80
N ALA A 531 -15.36 -12.97 -40.93
CA ALA A 531 -15.27 -11.77 -41.76
C ALA A 531 -14.37 -10.69 -41.16
N PHE A 532 -14.29 -10.59 -39.83
CA PHE A 532 -13.41 -9.66 -39.13
C PHE A 532 -13.18 -10.06 -37.66
N ASN A 533 -12.10 -9.54 -37.07
CA ASN A 533 -11.72 -9.77 -35.67
C ASN A 533 -12.04 -8.56 -34.78
N LEU A 534 -12.22 -8.83 -33.49
CA LEU A 534 -12.46 -7.84 -32.45
C LEU A 534 -11.30 -7.78 -31.46
N ARG A 535 -11.07 -6.58 -30.91
CA ARG A 535 -10.25 -6.38 -29.72
C ARG A 535 -11.03 -5.66 -28.65
N ALA A 536 -10.64 -5.88 -27.40
CA ALA A 536 -11.13 -5.10 -26.28
C ALA A 536 -9.99 -4.74 -25.32
N SER A 537 -10.14 -3.63 -24.61
CA SER A 537 -9.23 -3.24 -23.53
C SER A 537 -9.94 -2.45 -22.43
N GLY A 538 -9.47 -2.64 -21.21
CA GLY A 538 -9.98 -1.96 -20.01
C GLY A 538 -10.79 -2.88 -19.11
N ASP A 539 -11.62 -2.32 -18.23
CA ASP A 539 -12.46 -3.07 -17.30
C ASP A 539 -13.93 -2.69 -17.44
N THR A 540 -14.34 -1.54 -16.90
CA THR A 540 -15.71 -1.02 -16.92
C THR A 540 -15.67 0.52 -16.81
N PRO A 541 -15.77 1.26 -17.94
CA PRO A 541 -16.23 0.78 -19.23
C PRO A 541 -15.15 0.00 -20.00
N LEU A 542 -15.54 -1.13 -20.58
CA LEU A 542 -14.72 -1.88 -21.53
C LEU A 542 -14.77 -1.15 -22.87
N THR A 543 -13.61 -0.91 -23.49
CA THR A 543 -13.56 -0.41 -24.87
C THR A 543 -13.43 -1.61 -25.82
N ILE A 544 -14.30 -1.71 -26.82
CA ILE A 544 -14.33 -2.81 -27.81
C ILE A 544 -14.23 -2.18 -29.20
N TRP A 545 -13.46 -2.77 -30.12
CA TRP A 545 -13.31 -2.26 -31.49
C TRP A 545 -13.02 -3.37 -32.49
N VAL A 546 -13.25 -3.06 -33.78
CA VAL A 546 -12.87 -3.90 -34.92
C VAL A 546 -11.36 -3.78 -35.13
N ASP A 547 -10.65 -4.91 -35.08
CA ASP A 547 -9.19 -4.97 -35.21
C ASP A 547 -8.73 -5.07 -36.67
N GLY A 548 -9.52 -5.75 -37.52
CA GLY A 548 -9.23 -5.90 -38.94
C GLY A 548 -10.25 -6.79 -39.64
N ILE A 549 -10.54 -6.47 -40.90
CA ILE A 549 -11.40 -7.23 -41.82
C ILE A 549 -10.55 -8.24 -42.58
N SER A 550 -11.07 -9.43 -42.82
CA SER A 550 -10.30 -10.48 -43.51
C SER A 550 -9.96 -10.06 -44.95
N PRO A 551 -8.75 -10.37 -45.45
CA PRO A 551 -8.33 -9.97 -46.79
C PRO A 551 -9.26 -10.46 -47.90
N SER A 552 -9.89 -11.64 -47.71
CA SER A 552 -10.85 -12.20 -48.66
C SER A 552 -12.12 -11.35 -48.74
N LYS A 553 -12.61 -10.82 -47.61
CA LYS A 553 -13.79 -9.95 -47.58
C LYS A 553 -13.51 -8.54 -48.06
N LEU A 554 -12.31 -8.02 -47.80
CA LEU A 554 -11.87 -6.76 -48.42
C LEU A 554 -11.82 -6.90 -49.95
N ALA A 555 -11.22 -7.96 -50.47
CA ALA A 555 -11.14 -8.17 -51.92
C ALA A 555 -12.51 -8.38 -52.61
N ASP A 556 -13.52 -8.88 -51.89
CA ASP A 556 -14.88 -9.14 -52.41
C ASP A 556 -15.80 -7.91 -52.34
N LEU A 557 -15.59 -7.01 -51.38
CA LEU A 557 -16.53 -5.93 -51.05
C LEU A 557 -15.96 -4.51 -51.19
N GLU A 558 -14.65 -4.35 -51.40
CA GLU A 558 -14.09 -3.05 -51.81
C GLU A 558 -14.64 -2.65 -53.18
N TRP A 559 -15.09 -1.41 -53.31
CA TRP A 559 -15.61 -0.89 -54.56
C TRP A 559 -14.51 -0.78 -55.62
N GLU A 560 -14.90 -0.90 -56.89
CA GLU A 560 -13.96 -0.84 -58.00
C GLU A 560 -13.23 0.51 -58.04
N GLY A 561 -11.89 0.47 -58.04
CA GLY A 561 -11.04 1.68 -58.01
C GLY A 561 -10.65 2.15 -56.61
N GLU A 562 -11.17 1.56 -55.54
CA GLU A 562 -10.91 1.99 -54.15
C GLU A 562 -10.03 1.02 -53.36
N LYS A 563 -9.27 0.17 -54.03
CA LYS A 563 -8.47 -0.89 -53.40
C LYS A 563 -7.59 -0.36 -52.25
N GLY A 564 -7.78 -0.92 -51.05
CA GLY A 564 -7.08 -0.52 -49.82
C GLY A 564 -7.69 0.65 -49.07
N SER A 565 -8.84 1.17 -49.50
CA SER A 565 -9.57 2.27 -48.84
C SER A 565 -10.55 1.77 -47.78
N GLY A 566 -10.77 0.46 -47.66
CA GLY A 566 -11.71 -0.13 -46.70
C GLY A 566 -13.12 -0.30 -47.25
N LEU A 567 -14.04 -0.76 -46.41
CA LEU A 567 -15.41 -1.08 -46.83
C LEU A 567 -16.35 0.13 -46.67
N HIS A 568 -17.44 0.14 -47.44
CA HIS A 568 -18.53 1.10 -47.28
C HIS A 568 -19.49 0.64 -46.19
N VAL A 569 -19.14 0.92 -44.94
CA VAL A 569 -19.87 0.44 -43.75
C VAL A 569 -21.03 1.40 -43.45
N ALA A 570 -22.25 0.87 -43.38
CA ALA A 570 -23.44 1.61 -42.97
C ALA A 570 -23.66 1.54 -41.46
N LYS A 571 -23.39 0.39 -40.85
CA LYS A 571 -23.70 0.14 -39.44
C LYS A 571 -22.83 -0.96 -38.84
N VAL A 572 -22.44 -0.79 -37.58
CA VAL A 572 -21.79 -1.82 -36.76
C VAL A 572 -22.56 -2.00 -35.46
N GLN A 573 -23.03 -3.21 -35.22
CA GLN A 573 -23.79 -3.59 -34.03
C GLN A 573 -22.94 -4.53 -33.18
N TYR A 574 -22.89 -4.30 -31.87
CA TYR A 574 -22.20 -5.16 -30.92
C TYR A 574 -23.21 -5.87 -30.04
N TYR A 575 -23.08 -7.19 -29.94
CA TYR A 575 -23.91 -8.05 -29.12
C TYR A 575 -23.04 -8.74 -28.07
N ALA A 576 -23.60 -9.01 -26.90
CA ALA A 576 -22.97 -9.89 -25.93
C ALA A 576 -23.94 -10.83 -25.23
N GLN A 577 -23.38 -11.93 -24.79
CA GLN A 577 -24.03 -12.93 -23.97
C GLN A 577 -23.07 -13.33 -22.84
N ARG A 578 -23.60 -13.50 -21.63
CA ARG A 578 -22.82 -14.06 -20.53
C ARG A 578 -22.67 -15.56 -20.75
N ASP A 579 -21.48 -16.11 -20.57
CA ASP A 579 -21.19 -17.55 -20.71
C ASP A 579 -21.74 -18.32 -19.49
N THR A 580 -23.06 -18.39 -19.41
CA THR A 580 -23.79 -19.14 -18.38
C THR A 580 -25.03 -19.81 -19.02
N PRO A 581 -25.41 -21.02 -18.58
CA PRO A 581 -26.62 -21.68 -19.08
C PRO A 581 -27.85 -20.77 -18.98
N GLY A 582 -28.64 -20.71 -20.06
CA GLY A 582 -29.89 -19.91 -20.11
C GLY A 582 -29.72 -18.41 -20.38
N SER A 583 -28.50 -17.87 -20.43
CA SER A 583 -28.26 -16.45 -20.78
C SER A 583 -28.66 -16.15 -22.22
N LYS A 584 -29.26 -14.97 -22.44
CA LYS A 584 -29.66 -14.49 -23.77
C LYS A 584 -28.59 -13.56 -24.36
N ILE A 585 -28.51 -13.53 -25.69
CA ILE A 585 -27.72 -12.53 -26.42
C ILE A 585 -28.49 -11.20 -26.39
N HIS A 586 -27.79 -10.12 -26.05
CA HIS A 586 -28.34 -8.76 -26.03
C HIS A 586 -27.53 -7.83 -26.91
N LEU A 587 -28.21 -6.92 -27.62
CA LEU A 587 -27.57 -5.80 -28.30
C LEU A 587 -27.01 -4.83 -27.25
N ILE A 588 -25.70 -4.62 -27.25
CA ILE A 588 -25.01 -3.68 -26.38
C ILE A 588 -25.13 -2.26 -26.93
N THR A 589 -24.77 -2.08 -28.20
CA THR A 589 -24.73 -0.77 -28.85
C THR A 589 -24.70 -0.91 -30.37
N SER A 590 -25.04 0.18 -31.05
CA SER A 590 -25.05 0.29 -32.51
C SER A 590 -24.36 1.60 -32.90
N LEU A 591 -23.46 1.53 -33.88
CA LEU A 591 -22.81 2.67 -34.49
C LEU A 591 -23.29 2.80 -35.93
N ASP A 592 -23.84 3.94 -36.29
CA ASP A 592 -24.09 4.30 -37.68
C ASP A 592 -22.81 4.90 -38.30
N HIS A 593 -22.58 4.62 -39.58
CA HIS A 593 -21.48 5.19 -40.34
C HIS A 593 -21.95 5.59 -41.75
N ASP A 594 -21.23 6.53 -42.36
CA ASP A 594 -21.56 7.05 -43.68
C ASP A 594 -21.12 6.04 -44.74
N ALA A 595 -22.07 5.25 -45.24
CA ALA A 595 -21.81 4.24 -46.27
C ALA A 595 -21.43 4.83 -47.63
N GLU A 596 -21.58 6.14 -47.85
CA GLU A 596 -21.09 6.78 -49.08
C GLU A 596 -19.56 6.96 -49.07
N ARG A 597 -18.90 6.71 -47.94
CA ARG A 597 -17.44 6.83 -47.78
C ARG A 597 -16.82 5.51 -47.33
N ALA A 598 -15.71 5.13 -47.96
CA ALA A 598 -14.92 4.00 -47.50
C ALA A 598 -14.42 4.22 -46.07
N SER A 599 -14.49 3.17 -45.25
CA SER A 599 -14.22 3.24 -43.81
C SER A 599 -12.77 3.57 -43.45
N GLY A 600 -11.82 3.35 -44.38
CA GLY A 600 -10.39 3.50 -44.13
C GLY A 600 -9.92 2.71 -42.91
N LEU A 601 -9.18 3.37 -42.02
CA LEU A 601 -8.65 2.82 -40.77
C LEU A 601 -9.62 2.95 -39.58
N THR A 602 -10.90 3.24 -39.82
CA THR A 602 -11.90 3.41 -38.76
C THR A 602 -12.07 2.10 -38.00
N ARG A 603 -11.87 2.13 -36.67
CA ARG A 603 -11.92 0.94 -35.80
C ARG A 603 -13.31 0.65 -35.24
N PHE A 604 -14.30 1.52 -35.46
CA PHE A 604 -15.67 1.39 -34.94
C PHE A 604 -15.70 1.11 -33.43
N ALA A 605 -14.90 1.86 -32.66
CA ALA A 605 -14.71 1.63 -31.23
C ALA A 605 -15.92 2.07 -30.40
N VAL A 606 -16.28 1.27 -29.41
CA VAL A 606 -17.38 1.53 -28.47
C VAL A 606 -16.93 1.33 -27.04
N GLN A 607 -17.54 2.07 -26.11
CA GLN A 607 -17.40 1.84 -24.67
C GLN A 607 -18.69 1.29 -24.09
N HIS A 608 -18.59 0.17 -23.36
CA HIS A 608 -19.73 -0.44 -22.69
C HIS A 608 -19.44 -0.77 -21.23
N ARG A 609 -20.43 -0.53 -20.37
CA ARG A 609 -20.42 -0.99 -18.97
C ARG A 609 -21.29 -2.22 -18.86
N PHE A 610 -20.64 -3.37 -18.67
CA PHE A 610 -21.34 -4.63 -18.50
C PHE A 610 -22.06 -4.70 -17.15
N PRO A 611 -23.18 -5.41 -17.07
CA PRO A 611 -24.00 -5.46 -15.87
C PRO A 611 -23.56 -6.51 -14.84
N ALA A 612 -22.61 -7.40 -15.16
CA ALA A 612 -22.16 -8.43 -14.21
C ALA A 612 -20.73 -8.92 -14.49
N ASN A 613 -20.10 -9.51 -13.46
CA ASN A 613 -18.86 -10.25 -13.59
C ASN A 613 -19.06 -11.59 -14.31
N GLY A 614 -17.96 -12.21 -14.71
CA GLY A 614 -17.93 -13.49 -15.41
C GLY A 614 -17.43 -13.36 -16.84
N THR A 615 -17.44 -14.48 -17.55
CA THR A 615 -17.09 -14.52 -18.97
C THR A 615 -18.26 -14.04 -19.81
N TRP A 616 -17.98 -13.14 -20.73
CA TRP A 616 -18.90 -12.62 -21.74
C TRP A 616 -18.37 -12.98 -23.11
N ILE A 617 -19.24 -13.50 -23.96
CA ILE A 617 -18.97 -13.75 -25.37
C ILE A 617 -19.57 -12.59 -26.15
N ILE A 618 -18.71 -11.88 -26.87
CA ILE A 618 -19.06 -10.69 -27.65
C ILE A 618 -18.93 -11.03 -29.13
N HIS A 619 -19.93 -10.64 -29.92
CA HIS A 619 -19.89 -10.71 -31.37
C HIS A 619 -20.33 -9.38 -31.96
N SER A 620 -19.92 -9.11 -33.19
CA SER A 620 -20.34 -7.93 -33.92
C SER A 620 -20.93 -8.30 -35.27
N ARG A 621 -21.94 -7.54 -35.66
CA ARG A 621 -22.58 -7.57 -36.97
C ARG A 621 -22.28 -6.25 -37.67
N MET A 622 -21.65 -6.31 -38.83
CA MET A 622 -21.34 -5.16 -39.67
C MET A 622 -22.17 -5.23 -40.95
N LEU A 623 -22.86 -4.14 -41.29
CA LEU A 623 -23.61 -3.99 -42.54
C LEU A 623 -22.81 -3.10 -43.48
N CYS A 624 -22.48 -3.63 -44.65
CA CYS A 624 -21.72 -2.94 -45.69
C CYS A 624 -22.56 -2.82 -46.97
N GLN A 625 -22.35 -1.76 -47.74
CA GLN A 625 -22.93 -1.64 -49.07
C GLN A 625 -21.99 -2.24 -50.11
N ARG A 626 -22.52 -3.14 -50.95
CA ARG A 626 -21.73 -3.77 -52.01
C ARG A 626 -21.42 -2.81 -53.16
N GLN A 627 -22.26 -1.80 -53.34
CA GLN A 627 -22.21 -0.85 -54.44
C GLN A 627 -22.85 0.50 -54.03
N PRO A 628 -22.55 1.59 -54.75
CA PRO A 628 -23.14 2.89 -54.50
C PRO A 628 -24.67 2.89 -54.64
N ALA A 629 -25.33 3.82 -53.93
CA ALA A 629 -26.74 4.08 -54.15
C ALA A 629 -26.94 4.76 -55.52
N GLU A 630 -27.73 4.13 -56.40
CA GLU A 630 -28.15 4.70 -57.68
C GLU A 630 -29.60 5.20 -57.60
N GLU A 631 -29.93 6.23 -58.38
CA GLU A 631 -31.24 6.86 -58.36
C GLU A 631 -32.35 5.85 -58.73
N GLY A 632 -33.21 5.50 -57.77
CA GLY A 632 -34.28 4.52 -57.92
C GLY A 632 -33.95 3.09 -57.47
N PHE A 633 -32.73 2.81 -56.98
CA PHE A 633 -32.31 1.50 -56.49
C PHE A 633 -31.81 1.55 -55.04
N VAL A 634 -32.19 0.56 -54.23
CA VAL A 634 -31.64 0.38 -52.88
C VAL A 634 -30.36 -0.46 -53.00
N PRO A 635 -29.19 0.05 -52.56
CA PRO A 635 -27.94 -0.70 -52.64
C PRO A 635 -28.02 -1.99 -51.83
N GLU A 636 -27.43 -3.06 -52.36
CA GLU A 636 -27.37 -4.36 -51.67
C GLU A 636 -26.55 -4.24 -50.39
N GLU A 637 -27.19 -4.52 -49.25
CA GLU A 637 -26.52 -4.62 -47.96
C GLU A 637 -25.99 -6.04 -47.72
N VAL A 638 -24.70 -6.14 -47.49
CA VAL A 638 -24.01 -7.38 -47.14
C VAL A 638 -23.75 -7.40 -45.64
N GLU A 639 -24.18 -8.47 -44.99
CA GLU A 639 -23.92 -8.71 -43.58
C GLU A 639 -22.60 -9.46 -43.38
N LEU A 640 -21.76 -8.92 -42.50
CA LEU A 640 -20.53 -9.54 -42.02
C LEU A 640 -20.64 -9.82 -40.53
N LEU A 641 -20.21 -11.00 -40.10
CA LEU A 641 -20.15 -11.40 -38.70
C LEU A 641 -18.70 -11.51 -38.22
N SER A 642 -18.45 -11.03 -37.01
CA SER A 642 -17.14 -11.14 -36.38
C SER A 642 -16.88 -12.54 -35.84
N ALA A 643 -15.61 -12.85 -35.61
CA ALA A 643 -15.22 -13.89 -34.67
C ALA A 643 -15.73 -13.58 -33.25
N SER A 644 -15.93 -14.63 -32.46
CA SER A 644 -16.33 -14.53 -31.06
C SER A 644 -15.19 -14.01 -30.19
N LEU A 645 -15.43 -12.94 -29.45
CA LEU A 645 -14.48 -12.40 -28.48
C LEU A 645 -14.91 -12.79 -27.06
N GLU A 646 -14.08 -13.60 -26.39
CA GLU A 646 -14.30 -13.97 -24.98
C GLU A 646 -13.63 -12.95 -24.04
N VAL A 647 -14.44 -12.32 -23.19
CA VAL A 647 -14.00 -11.31 -22.21
C VAL A 647 -14.39 -11.73 -20.81
N THR A 648 -13.41 -11.99 -19.94
CA THR A 648 -13.66 -12.24 -18.52
C THR A 648 -13.59 -10.95 -17.72
N LEU A 649 -14.75 -10.45 -17.28
CA LEU A 649 -14.86 -9.30 -16.40
C LEU A 649 -14.85 -9.74 -14.95
N LYS A 650 -13.97 -9.12 -14.16
CA LYS A 650 -13.84 -9.38 -12.72
C LYS A 650 -14.19 -8.16 -11.87
N ASP A 651 -14.46 -7.03 -12.53
CA ASP A 651 -14.47 -5.71 -11.92
C ASP A 651 -15.79 -4.91 -12.02
N VAL A 652 -16.91 -5.61 -12.26
CA VAL A 652 -18.26 -5.02 -12.24
C VAL A 652 -18.85 -5.11 -10.82
N VAL A 653 -19.43 -4.01 -10.35
CA VAL A 653 -20.31 -3.98 -9.17
C VAL A 653 -21.64 -3.37 -9.54
N THR A 654 -22.72 -4.12 -9.30
CA THR A 654 -24.08 -3.65 -9.57
C THR A 654 -24.64 -2.85 -8.42
N ALA A 655 -25.63 -1.99 -8.69
CA ALA A 655 -26.35 -1.28 -7.63
C ALA A 655 -26.99 -2.25 -6.63
N GLU A 656 -27.46 -3.41 -7.11
CA GLU A 656 -28.01 -4.48 -6.28
C GLU A 656 -26.97 -5.10 -5.36
N GLN A 657 -25.75 -5.37 -5.86
CA GLN A 657 -24.65 -5.89 -5.04
C GLN A 657 -24.22 -4.89 -3.95
N LEU A 658 -24.37 -3.58 -4.16
CA LEU A 658 -24.11 -2.60 -3.11
C LEU A 658 -25.15 -2.66 -1.98
N LEU A 659 -26.38 -3.11 -2.25
CA LEU A 659 -27.42 -3.30 -1.23
C LEU A 659 -27.11 -4.47 -0.30
N TYR A 660 -26.22 -5.39 -0.69
CA TYR A 660 -25.83 -6.51 0.17
C TYR A 660 -25.23 -6.05 1.51
N SER A 661 -24.70 -4.83 1.53
CA SER A 661 -24.23 -4.18 2.76
C SER A 661 -25.33 -3.95 3.81
N VAL A 662 -26.61 -3.88 3.44
CA VAL A 662 -27.72 -3.63 4.39
C VAL A 662 -28.73 -4.77 4.47
N GLN A 663 -28.76 -5.67 3.49
CA GLN A 663 -29.77 -6.73 3.41
C GLN A 663 -29.82 -7.65 4.63
N ALA A 664 -28.68 -7.95 5.26
CA ALA A 664 -28.65 -8.70 6.51
C ALA A 664 -29.42 -8.01 7.66
N GLN A 665 -29.59 -6.68 7.63
CA GLN A 665 -30.40 -5.92 8.59
C GLN A 665 -31.90 -6.00 8.27
N GLU A 666 -32.24 -6.28 7.00
CA GLU A 666 -33.62 -6.43 6.51
C GLU A 666 -34.15 -7.87 6.62
N ASN A 667 -33.26 -8.84 6.90
CA ASN A 667 -33.59 -10.26 6.97
C ASN A 667 -34.61 -10.57 8.09
N LEU A 668 -35.82 -11.00 7.70
CA LEU A 668 -36.91 -11.33 8.62
C LEU A 668 -36.63 -12.57 9.48
N ILE A 669 -35.62 -13.37 9.15
CA ILE A 669 -35.19 -14.52 9.96
C ILE A 669 -34.50 -14.03 11.25
N ARG A 670 -33.84 -12.87 11.24
CA ARG A 670 -33.11 -12.38 12.42
C ARG A 670 -34.08 -12.09 13.56
N GLY A 671 -33.75 -12.65 14.73
CA GLY A 671 -34.58 -12.51 15.92
C GLY A 671 -35.91 -13.28 15.88
N SER A 672 -36.16 -14.12 14.86
CA SER A 672 -37.40 -14.89 14.76
C SER A 672 -37.45 -16.12 15.68
N GLY A 673 -36.32 -16.48 16.31
CA GLY A 673 -36.16 -17.74 17.04
C GLY A 673 -36.15 -18.97 16.11
N VAL A 674 -35.65 -18.82 14.87
CA VAL A 674 -35.56 -19.91 13.90
C VAL A 674 -34.80 -21.12 14.46
N THR A 675 -35.25 -22.32 14.10
CA THR A 675 -34.50 -23.57 14.28
C THR A 675 -34.01 -24.03 12.91
N ALA A 676 -32.70 -24.22 12.77
CA ALA A 676 -32.07 -24.71 11.55
C ALA A 676 -31.60 -26.16 11.74
N GLU A 677 -31.96 -27.02 10.81
CA GLU A 677 -31.60 -28.44 10.77
C GLU A 677 -31.05 -28.78 9.40
N ALA A 678 -30.11 -29.71 9.34
CA ALA A 678 -29.58 -30.21 8.07
C ALA A 678 -29.46 -31.73 8.10
N ARG A 679 -29.43 -32.35 6.92
CA ARG A 679 -29.23 -33.80 6.79
C ARG A 679 -27.92 -34.26 7.43
N THR A 680 -26.86 -33.55 7.08
CA THR A 680 -25.49 -33.72 7.59
C THR A 680 -24.86 -32.35 7.73
N GLN A 681 -23.80 -32.27 8.54
CA GLN A 681 -23.03 -31.05 8.72
C GLN A 681 -21.58 -31.36 9.03
N ILE A 682 -20.70 -30.40 8.78
CA ILE A 682 -19.30 -30.43 9.19
C ILE A 682 -19.18 -29.72 10.55
N GLU A 683 -18.28 -30.22 11.42
CA GLU A 683 -17.99 -29.59 12.70
C GLU A 683 -17.48 -28.15 12.51
N GLY A 684 -18.12 -27.18 13.17
CA GLY A 684 -17.87 -25.74 13.00
C GLY A 684 -18.59 -25.09 11.81
N GLU A 685 -19.30 -25.86 10.98
CA GLU A 685 -20.08 -25.39 9.82
C GLU A 685 -21.52 -25.92 9.87
N GLU A 686 -22.17 -25.74 11.02
CA GLU A 686 -23.51 -26.25 11.34
C GLU A 686 -24.65 -25.49 10.64
N ALA A 687 -25.84 -26.09 10.60
CA ALA A 687 -27.04 -25.51 9.98
C ALA A 687 -27.39 -24.10 10.50
N ALA A 688 -27.14 -23.84 11.80
CA ALA A 688 -27.42 -22.55 12.43
C ALA A 688 -26.59 -21.39 11.85
N ASN A 689 -25.42 -21.68 11.31
CA ASN A 689 -24.53 -20.69 10.71
C ASN A 689 -25.07 -20.13 9.39
N ALA A 690 -26.06 -20.78 8.75
CA ALA A 690 -26.69 -20.26 7.54
C ALA A 690 -27.76 -19.19 7.82
N VAL A 691 -28.00 -18.83 9.08
CA VAL A 691 -29.05 -17.90 9.52
C VAL A 691 -28.59 -17.00 10.69
N ASP A 692 -27.29 -16.91 10.93
CA ASP A 692 -26.73 -16.12 12.04
C ASP A 692 -26.52 -14.64 11.68
N GLY A 693 -26.76 -14.26 10.41
CA GLY A 693 -26.58 -12.91 9.89
C GLY A 693 -25.12 -12.59 9.55
N LEU A 694 -24.26 -13.59 9.38
CA LEU A 694 -22.85 -13.44 9.10
C LEU A 694 -22.45 -14.20 7.84
N TYR A 695 -21.89 -13.49 6.85
CA TYR A 695 -21.33 -14.12 5.66
C TYR A 695 -19.98 -14.84 5.90
N THR A 696 -19.40 -14.73 7.11
CA THR A 696 -18.15 -15.40 7.50
C THR A 696 -18.32 -16.87 7.80
N THR A 697 -19.44 -17.20 8.42
CA THR A 697 -19.83 -18.53 8.84
C THR A 697 -20.68 -19.13 7.73
N ARG A 698 -20.90 -20.44 7.81
CA ARG A 698 -21.64 -21.18 6.79
C ARG A 698 -22.16 -22.48 7.35
N TRP A 699 -23.23 -22.97 6.75
CA TRP A 699 -23.54 -24.38 6.80
C TRP A 699 -22.89 -25.08 5.61
N HIS A 700 -22.24 -26.21 5.86
CA HIS A 700 -21.88 -27.18 4.82
C HIS A 700 -22.32 -28.58 5.21
N CYS A 701 -22.84 -29.32 4.23
CA CYS A 701 -23.06 -30.75 4.38
C CYS A 701 -21.74 -31.52 4.45
N ALA A 702 -21.79 -32.74 4.98
CA ALA A 702 -20.65 -33.65 4.92
C ALA A 702 -20.28 -33.95 3.46
N VAL A 703 -18.99 -34.14 3.18
CA VAL A 703 -18.45 -34.37 1.81
C VAL A 703 -19.18 -35.52 1.10
N THR A 704 -19.54 -36.57 1.83
CA THR A 704 -20.17 -37.79 1.30
C THR A 704 -21.70 -37.71 1.19
N ASP A 705 -22.30 -36.56 1.50
CA ASP A 705 -23.75 -36.38 1.42
C ASP A 705 -24.21 -36.25 -0.04
N GLY A 706 -24.80 -37.34 -0.56
CA GLY A 706 -25.35 -37.37 -1.92
C GLY A 706 -26.71 -36.69 -2.10
N LYS A 707 -27.37 -36.25 -1.00
CA LYS A 707 -28.69 -35.60 -1.04
C LYS A 707 -28.81 -34.54 0.07
N PRO A 708 -27.96 -33.49 0.06
CA PRO A 708 -27.91 -32.55 1.16
C PRO A 708 -29.13 -31.62 1.16
N TRP A 709 -29.70 -31.39 2.34
CA TRP A 709 -30.79 -30.45 2.56
C TRP A 709 -30.59 -29.64 3.84
N LEU A 710 -31.12 -28.41 3.83
CA LEU A 710 -31.23 -27.49 4.96
C LEU A 710 -32.70 -27.16 5.19
N ARG A 711 -33.16 -27.23 6.44
CA ARG A 711 -34.53 -26.92 6.88
C ARG A 711 -34.50 -25.82 7.92
N LEU A 712 -35.33 -24.80 7.69
CA LEU A 712 -35.56 -23.70 8.61
C LEU A 712 -37.01 -23.74 9.09
N SER A 713 -37.18 -23.81 10.42
CA SER A 713 -38.48 -23.88 11.09
C SER A 713 -38.69 -22.65 11.96
N PHE A 714 -39.81 -21.96 11.77
CA PHE A 714 -40.07 -20.68 12.44
C PHE A 714 -41.14 -20.82 13.55
N PRO A 715 -40.91 -20.36 14.79
CA PRO A 715 -41.90 -20.38 15.87
C PRO A 715 -43.15 -19.55 15.59
N ARG A 716 -43.06 -18.55 14.71
CA ARG A 716 -44.18 -17.79 14.11
C ARG A 716 -43.95 -17.70 12.60
N ALA A 717 -45.01 -17.81 11.81
CA ALA A 717 -44.85 -17.75 10.36
C ALA A 717 -44.38 -16.35 9.93
N LEU A 718 -43.34 -16.30 9.10
CA LEU A 718 -42.81 -15.07 8.51
C LEU A 718 -43.64 -14.68 7.29
N ARG A 719 -43.76 -13.38 7.02
CA ARG A 719 -44.43 -12.84 5.83
C ARG A 719 -43.38 -12.26 4.88
N GLY A 720 -42.91 -13.08 3.94
CA GLY A 720 -41.85 -12.71 3.00
C GLY A 720 -42.31 -12.80 1.55
N ARG A 721 -41.79 -11.92 0.69
CA ARG A 721 -41.97 -11.97 -0.76
C ARG A 721 -40.73 -12.52 -1.46
N ARG A 722 -39.54 -12.27 -0.92
CA ARG A 722 -38.27 -12.64 -1.54
C ARG A 722 -37.48 -13.56 -0.63
N ILE A 723 -36.81 -14.55 -1.22
CA ILE A 723 -35.82 -15.38 -0.53
C ILE A 723 -34.48 -15.15 -1.22
N LEU A 724 -33.43 -14.82 -0.47
CA LEU A 724 -32.08 -14.68 -1.00
C LEU A 724 -31.21 -15.82 -0.48
N LEU A 725 -30.45 -16.43 -1.37
CA LEU A 725 -29.49 -17.50 -1.05
C LEU A 725 -28.07 -17.04 -1.36
N SER A 726 -27.19 -17.11 -0.35
CA SER A 726 -25.76 -16.85 -0.52
C SER A 726 -24.98 -18.17 -0.52
N HIS A 727 -24.05 -18.32 -1.46
CA HIS A 727 -23.16 -19.49 -1.51
C HIS A 727 -22.34 -19.63 -0.22
N GLY A 728 -21.97 -20.86 0.16
CA GLY A 728 -21.19 -21.13 1.39
C GLY A 728 -19.84 -20.38 1.49
N TRP A 729 -19.24 -20.05 0.35
CA TRP A 729 -18.00 -19.28 0.26
C TRP A 729 -18.18 -17.98 -0.54
N PRO A 730 -18.82 -16.95 0.03
CA PRO A 730 -19.16 -15.74 -0.72
C PRO A 730 -17.96 -14.78 -0.79
N ARG A 731 -16.84 -15.25 -1.36
CA ARG A 731 -15.55 -14.56 -1.51
C ARG A 731 -14.89 -14.83 -2.87
N PRO A 732 -14.15 -13.87 -3.45
CA PRO A 732 -13.46 -14.09 -4.73
C PRO A 732 -12.44 -15.24 -4.71
N ARG A 733 -11.69 -15.42 -3.60
CA ARG A 733 -10.68 -16.48 -3.45
C ARG A 733 -11.25 -17.89 -3.62
N TYR A 734 -12.53 -18.08 -3.37
CA TYR A 734 -13.23 -19.37 -3.45
C TYR A 734 -14.13 -19.49 -4.68
N SER A 735 -14.01 -18.58 -5.65
CA SER A 735 -14.80 -18.59 -6.89
C SER A 735 -14.66 -19.86 -7.73
N GLN A 736 -13.60 -20.64 -7.52
CA GLN A 736 -13.36 -21.92 -8.20
C GLN A 736 -13.82 -23.14 -7.38
N PHE A 737 -14.34 -22.93 -6.17
CA PHE A 737 -14.74 -24.04 -5.30
C PHE A 737 -16.12 -24.55 -5.71
N GLN A 738 -16.35 -25.84 -5.47
CA GLN A 738 -17.64 -26.48 -5.71
C GLN A 738 -18.73 -25.78 -4.89
N ARG A 739 -19.89 -25.52 -5.50
CA ARG A 739 -21.01 -24.80 -4.87
C ARG A 739 -22.35 -25.25 -5.44
N PRO A 740 -23.49 -25.01 -4.75
CA PRO A 740 -24.80 -25.38 -5.26
C PRO A 740 -25.08 -24.76 -6.64
N LEU A 741 -25.57 -25.55 -7.59
CA LEU A 741 -26.04 -25.11 -8.92
C LEU A 741 -27.56 -25.17 -9.01
N SER A 742 -28.18 -26.24 -8.54
CA SER A 742 -29.63 -26.44 -8.60
C SER A 742 -30.16 -26.75 -7.21
N VAL A 743 -31.21 -26.05 -6.80
CA VAL A 743 -31.82 -26.17 -5.47
C VAL A 743 -33.33 -26.30 -5.59
N GLU A 744 -33.90 -27.35 -5.02
CA GLU A 744 -35.34 -27.47 -4.84
C GLU A 744 -35.75 -26.71 -3.57
N VAL A 745 -36.75 -25.85 -3.71
CA VAL A 745 -37.23 -24.98 -2.63
C VAL A 745 -38.62 -25.41 -2.24
N HIS A 746 -38.77 -25.87 -1.00
CA HIS A 746 -40.05 -26.28 -0.43
C HIS A 746 -40.52 -25.27 0.61
N ILE A 747 -41.78 -24.86 0.51
CA ILE A 747 -42.41 -23.93 1.47
C ILE A 747 -43.55 -24.66 2.16
N ASN A 748 -43.52 -24.70 3.49
CA ASN A 748 -44.51 -25.40 4.33
C ASN A 748 -44.72 -26.87 3.91
N GLY A 749 -43.63 -27.56 3.56
CA GLY A 749 -43.62 -28.99 3.18
C GLY A 749 -43.96 -29.30 1.73
N SER A 750 -44.43 -28.33 0.94
CA SER A 750 -44.72 -28.52 -0.50
C SER A 750 -43.59 -27.98 -1.36
N LEU A 751 -43.19 -28.71 -2.40
CA LEU A 751 -42.25 -28.21 -3.41
C LEU A 751 -42.86 -26.98 -4.09
N ASP A 752 -42.19 -25.84 -3.97
CA ASP A 752 -42.62 -24.61 -4.65
C ASP A 752 -42.07 -24.55 -6.07
N ARG A 753 -40.76 -24.73 -6.21
CA ARG A 753 -40.03 -24.71 -7.49
C ARG A 753 -38.61 -25.25 -7.32
N THR A 754 -37.97 -25.56 -8.44
CA THR A 754 -36.52 -25.75 -8.54
C THR A 754 -35.91 -24.49 -9.14
N ILE A 755 -34.83 -23.99 -8.54
CA ILE A 755 -34.08 -22.82 -9.02
C ILE A 755 -32.67 -23.23 -9.42
N GLU A 756 -32.11 -22.51 -10.40
CA GLU A 756 -30.67 -22.49 -10.62
C GLU A 756 -30.06 -21.31 -9.85
N MET A 757 -28.96 -21.58 -9.14
CA MET A 757 -28.21 -20.59 -8.38
C MET A 757 -27.40 -19.71 -9.34
N ASP A 758 -27.22 -18.43 -8.99
CA ASP A 758 -26.29 -17.57 -9.73
C ASP A 758 -24.88 -18.18 -9.66
N PRO A 759 -24.19 -18.38 -10.80
CA PRO A 759 -22.89 -19.02 -10.80
C PRO A 759 -21.80 -18.16 -10.15
N ASP A 760 -21.96 -16.84 -10.02
CA ASP A 760 -20.98 -15.98 -9.36
C ASP A 760 -21.03 -16.18 -7.83
N ALA A 761 -19.88 -16.53 -7.24
CA ALA A 761 -19.75 -16.67 -5.79
C ALA A 761 -19.99 -15.35 -5.04
N MET A 762 -19.88 -14.21 -5.73
CA MET A 762 -20.12 -12.87 -5.20
C MET A 762 -21.52 -12.32 -5.50
N SER A 763 -22.45 -13.19 -5.92
CA SER A 763 -23.85 -12.85 -6.15
C SER A 763 -24.78 -13.69 -5.28
N LYS A 764 -25.87 -13.08 -4.83
CA LYS A 764 -26.97 -13.80 -4.19
C LYS A 764 -27.92 -14.30 -5.27
N THR A 765 -28.54 -15.46 -5.03
CA THR A 765 -29.66 -15.91 -5.85
C THR A 765 -30.97 -15.42 -5.24
N GLU A 766 -31.70 -14.55 -5.95
CA GLU A 766 -33.01 -14.07 -5.53
C GLU A 766 -34.13 -14.98 -6.06
N ILE A 767 -35.07 -15.29 -5.16
CA ILE A 767 -36.31 -16.01 -5.48
C ILE A 767 -37.49 -15.08 -5.17
N ASP A 768 -38.09 -14.49 -6.21
CA ASP A 768 -39.35 -13.74 -6.08
C ASP A 768 -40.54 -14.71 -6.02
N LEU A 769 -41.27 -14.68 -4.91
CA LEU A 769 -42.48 -15.47 -4.68
C LEU A 769 -43.71 -14.84 -5.37
N GLY A 770 -43.56 -13.68 -6.03
CA GLY A 770 -44.59 -12.94 -6.76
C GLY A 770 -45.56 -12.16 -5.86
N ARG A 771 -45.73 -12.61 -4.62
CA ARG A 771 -46.51 -11.95 -3.55
C ARG A 771 -45.95 -12.33 -2.18
N SER A 772 -46.28 -11.55 -1.16
CA SER A 772 -45.94 -11.88 0.22
C SER A 772 -46.65 -13.17 0.66
N ARG A 773 -45.89 -14.18 1.11
CA ARG A 773 -46.38 -15.49 1.54
C ARG A 773 -46.08 -15.76 3.00
N SER A 774 -46.94 -16.56 3.63
CA SER A 774 -46.74 -17.07 4.99
C SER A 774 -45.81 -18.27 4.98
N ILE A 775 -44.62 -18.13 5.57
CA ILE A 775 -43.57 -19.15 5.60
C ILE A 775 -43.38 -19.60 7.05
N ARG A 776 -43.85 -20.82 7.34
CA ARG A 776 -43.67 -21.50 8.64
C ARG A 776 -42.47 -22.43 8.63
N GLN A 777 -42.19 -23.02 7.46
CA GLN A 777 -41.06 -23.91 7.21
C GLN A 777 -40.52 -23.65 5.80
N LEU A 778 -39.20 -23.62 5.66
CA LEU A 778 -38.48 -23.51 4.40
C LEU A 778 -37.46 -24.65 4.31
N GLU A 779 -37.49 -25.45 3.25
CA GLU A 779 -36.46 -26.46 2.99
C GLU A 779 -35.78 -26.21 1.65
N LEU A 780 -34.46 -26.37 1.64
CA LEU A 780 -33.59 -26.20 0.49
C LEU A 780 -32.85 -27.51 0.24
N HIS A 781 -33.14 -28.19 -0.87
CA HIS A 781 -32.51 -29.46 -1.24
C HIS A 781 -31.58 -29.23 -2.43
N ILE A 782 -30.29 -29.49 -2.26
CA ILE A 782 -29.30 -29.25 -3.32
C ILE A 782 -29.25 -30.48 -4.23
N THR A 783 -29.58 -30.29 -5.51
CA THR A 783 -29.74 -31.38 -6.49
C THR A 783 -28.63 -31.42 -7.54
N LYS A 784 -27.96 -30.30 -7.82
CA LYS A 784 -26.77 -30.23 -8.69
C LYS A 784 -25.73 -29.26 -8.12
N ALA A 785 -24.48 -29.41 -8.55
CA ALA A 785 -23.37 -28.55 -8.14
C ALA A 785 -22.62 -27.97 -9.34
N HIS A 786 -22.11 -26.75 -9.21
CA HIS A 786 -21.12 -26.18 -10.12
C HIS A 786 -19.75 -26.82 -9.88
N TYR A 787 -18.95 -26.99 -10.93
CA TYR A 787 -17.58 -27.54 -10.89
C TYR A 787 -17.47 -28.96 -10.30
N GLY A 788 -18.47 -29.82 -10.50
CA GLY A 788 -18.43 -31.20 -10.03
C GLY A 788 -19.81 -31.86 -9.92
N ARG A 789 -19.93 -32.82 -8.99
CA ARG A 789 -21.19 -33.51 -8.67
C ARG A 789 -21.48 -33.47 -7.18
N VAL A 790 -22.75 -33.53 -6.80
CA VAL A 790 -23.15 -33.62 -5.38
C VAL A 790 -22.47 -34.84 -4.73
N GLY A 791 -21.98 -34.67 -3.49
CA GLY A 791 -21.24 -35.69 -2.76
C GLY A 791 -19.74 -35.82 -3.12
N ALA A 792 -19.18 -34.86 -3.85
CA ALA A 792 -17.73 -34.79 -4.15
C ALA A 792 -16.97 -33.73 -3.33
N SER A 793 -17.68 -32.73 -2.79
CA SER A 793 -17.16 -31.69 -1.90
C SER A 793 -18.30 -31.17 -1.02
N PRO A 794 -18.00 -30.47 0.08
CA PRO A 794 -19.01 -29.84 0.91
C PRO A 794 -19.81 -28.81 0.10
N LEU A 795 -21.14 -28.79 0.30
CA LEU A 795 -22.04 -27.83 -0.33
C LEU A 795 -22.94 -27.24 0.74
N GLY A 796 -23.35 -25.99 0.53
CA GLY A 796 -24.24 -25.30 1.46
C GLY A 796 -24.26 -23.80 1.26
N PHE A 797 -24.67 -23.09 2.30
CA PHE A 797 -25.04 -21.68 2.24
C PHE A 797 -24.38 -20.91 3.38
N SER A 798 -23.89 -19.70 3.09
CA SER A 798 -23.41 -18.80 4.15
C SER A 798 -24.56 -18.10 4.84
N GLU A 799 -25.61 -17.76 4.10
CA GLU A 799 -26.77 -17.04 4.62
C GLU A 799 -28.00 -17.37 3.77
N VAL A 800 -29.14 -17.56 4.44
CA VAL A 800 -30.48 -17.62 3.87
C VAL A 800 -31.27 -16.44 4.42
N GLU A 801 -31.84 -15.63 3.53
CA GLU A 801 -32.56 -14.42 3.91
C GLU A 801 -34.00 -14.46 3.42
N ILE A 802 -34.93 -14.00 4.24
CA ILE A 802 -36.33 -13.78 3.83
C ILE A 802 -36.62 -12.29 3.95
N LEU A 803 -36.99 -11.65 2.84
CA LEU A 803 -37.26 -10.22 2.76
C LEU A 803 -38.74 -9.95 2.41
N ARG A 804 -39.19 -8.74 2.72
CA ARG A 804 -40.56 -8.27 2.43
C ARG A 804 -40.82 -8.08 0.94
#